data_AF-A6J7L2-F1
#
_entry.id   AF-A6J7L2-F1
#
_cell.length_a   1.000
_cell.length_b   1.000
_cell.length_c   1.000
_cell.angle_alpha   90.00
_cell.angle_beta   90.00
_cell.angle_gamma   90.00
#
_symmetry.space_group_name_H-M   'P 1'
#
loop_
_entity.id
_entity.type
_entity.pdbx_description
1 polymer ?
#
loop_
_entity_poly.entity_id
_entity_poly.type
_entity_poly.pdbx_seq_one_letter_code
_entity_poly.pdbx_strand_id
1 'polypeptide(L)'
;MSRSRQPPLVTGISPNEGIPWTKVTIRGENLGTGPTDLIGLTICGHNCLLTAEWMSASKIVCRVGQAKNDKGDIIVTTKSGGRGTSTVSFKLLKPEKIGILDQSAVWVDEMNYYDMRTDRNKGIPPLSLRPANPLGIEIEKCKLPQKNLEVLFHGMSADFTSENFSAAWYLIENHSNTSFEQLKMAVTNLKRQANKKSEGSLAYVKGGLSTFFEAQDALSAIHQKLEADGTEKVEGSMTQKLENVLNRASNTADTLFQEVLGRKDKADSTRNALNVLQRFKFLFNLPLNIKRNIQKGDYDVVINDYEKAKSLFGKTEVQVFKKYYAEVEAGIEDLRELLLKKLLETPSTLHDQKRYIRYLSDLHAPGDPAWQCIGAQHKWTLKLMQDCKEGHVKSLKGNPGPHSPMLDLDNDARPSVLGHLSQTASLKRGSSFQSGRDDTWRYKTPHRVAFVEKLTKLVLSQLPNFWKLWISYVNGSLFSETAEKSGQIERSKNVRQRQNDFKKMIQEVMHSLVKLIRGALLPFSLREGDGRQYGGWEVQAELSGQWLAHVIQTIRLTYESLTALEIPNDMLQIIQDLILDLRIRCIMVTLQHTAEEIKRLAEKEDWIVDNEGLTSLPCQFEQSIVHSLQSLKGVVDCKPGEASVRFLYTAWNN
;
A
#
# COMPACT_ATOMS: atom_id res chain seq x y z
N MET A 1 7.71 -14.35 36.36
CA MET A 1 8.93 -14.02 37.12
C MET A 1 10.02 -13.59 36.15
N SER A 2 10.30 -12.29 36.03
CA SER A 2 11.37 -11.78 35.17
C SER A 2 12.73 -12.11 35.78
N ARG A 3 13.61 -12.76 35.02
CA ARG A 3 14.99 -13.08 35.45
C ARG A 3 15.66 -11.82 36.01
N SER A 4 16.13 -11.88 37.26
CA SER A 4 16.94 -10.83 37.88
C SER A 4 18.19 -10.62 37.03
N ARG A 5 18.32 -9.44 36.42
CA ARG A 5 19.52 -9.08 35.66
C ARG A 5 20.65 -8.73 36.61
N GLN A 6 21.88 -8.91 36.16
CA GLN A 6 23.07 -8.60 36.96
C GLN A 6 23.13 -7.10 37.28
N PRO A 7 23.64 -6.73 38.47
CA PRO A 7 23.76 -5.34 38.86
C PRO A 7 24.78 -4.59 37.99
N PRO A 8 24.64 -3.26 37.83
CA PRO A 8 25.61 -2.44 37.11
C PRO A 8 27.00 -2.55 37.73
N LEU A 9 28.04 -2.74 36.91
CA LEU A 9 29.43 -2.75 37.36
C LEU A 9 30.21 -1.66 36.63
N VAL A 10 30.70 -0.67 37.36
CA VAL A 10 31.56 0.39 36.80
C VAL A 10 33.01 -0.08 36.81
N THR A 11 33.61 -0.14 35.64
CA THR A 11 34.99 -0.62 35.43
C THR A 11 35.97 0.49 35.08
N GLY A 12 35.48 1.66 34.67
CA GLY A 12 36.35 2.79 34.32
C GLY A 12 35.65 4.15 34.35
N ILE A 13 36.43 5.20 34.59
CA ILE A 13 35.98 6.60 34.49
C ILE A 13 37.07 7.43 33.82
N SER A 14 36.69 8.35 32.94
CA SER A 14 37.62 9.23 32.23
C SER A 14 37.06 10.66 32.13
N PRO A 15 37.80 11.68 32.61
CA PRO A 15 39.04 11.59 33.41
C PRO A 15 38.79 10.98 34.80
N ASN A 16 39.84 10.45 35.43
CA ASN A 16 39.80 9.85 36.78
C ASN A 16 39.94 10.87 37.92
N GLU A 17 40.34 12.10 37.59
CA GLU A 17 40.37 13.24 38.48
C GLU A 17 39.92 14.53 37.77
N GLY A 18 39.44 15.51 38.53
CA GLY A 18 39.00 16.79 37.99
C GLY A 18 38.40 17.71 39.04
N ILE A 19 38.15 18.96 38.64
CA ILE A 19 37.45 19.97 39.47
C ILE A 19 35.92 19.77 39.40
N PRO A 20 35.13 20.37 40.30
CA PRO A 20 33.67 20.36 40.20
C PRO A 20 33.19 20.79 38.81
N TRP A 21 32.12 20.17 38.32
CA TRP A 21 31.51 20.35 36.99
C TRP A 21 32.26 19.78 35.79
N THR A 22 33.35 19.06 36.02
CA THR A 22 34.09 18.35 34.97
C THR A 22 33.21 17.28 34.32
N LYS A 23 33.21 17.23 32.98
CA LYS A 23 32.49 16.20 32.20
C LYS A 23 33.26 14.88 32.26
N VAL A 24 32.63 13.84 32.78
CA VAL A 24 33.22 12.50 32.95
C VAL A 24 32.45 11.47 32.15
N THR A 25 33.18 10.49 31.61
CA THR A 25 32.65 9.32 30.91
C THR A 25 32.85 8.09 31.78
N ILE A 26 31.74 7.48 32.20
CA ILE A 26 31.71 6.24 32.99
C ILE A 26 31.59 5.06 32.02
N ARG A 27 32.45 4.06 32.18
CA ARG A 27 32.47 2.81 31.43
C ARG A 27 32.23 1.64 32.39
N GLY A 28 31.50 0.64 31.91
CA GLY A 28 31.11 -0.49 32.75
C GLY A 28 30.34 -1.56 32.01
N GLU A 29 29.72 -2.45 32.77
CA GLU A 29 28.85 -3.51 32.31
C GLU A 29 27.47 -3.35 32.95
N ASN A 30 26.41 -3.69 32.21
CA ASN A 30 25.03 -3.66 32.69
C ASN A 30 24.57 -2.28 33.23
N LEU A 31 25.04 -1.17 32.64
CA LEU A 31 24.68 0.21 33.01
C LEU A 31 23.25 0.62 32.59
N GLY A 32 22.35 -0.35 32.41
CA GLY A 32 20.94 -0.17 32.04
C GLY A 32 20.63 -0.53 30.59
N THR A 33 19.35 -0.74 30.28
CA THR A 33 18.87 -1.10 28.93
C THR A 33 18.43 0.10 28.09
N GLY A 34 18.39 1.29 28.67
CA GLY A 34 17.98 2.53 28.04
C GLY A 34 17.99 3.69 29.03
N PRO A 35 17.77 4.93 28.58
CA PRO A 35 17.82 6.11 29.43
C PRO A 35 16.79 6.08 30.58
N THR A 36 15.63 5.48 30.36
CA THR A 36 14.57 5.32 31.38
C THR A 36 14.89 4.27 32.44
N ASP A 37 15.92 3.44 32.22
CA ASP A 37 16.34 2.40 33.15
C ASP A 37 17.36 2.93 34.18
N LEU A 38 18.02 4.07 33.90
CA LEU A 38 18.94 4.73 34.83
C LEU A 38 18.15 5.58 35.84
N ILE A 39 18.08 5.13 37.09
CA ILE A 39 17.29 5.80 38.15
C ILE A 39 18.15 6.52 39.18
N GLY A 40 19.46 6.28 39.20
CA GLY A 40 20.37 6.98 40.11
C GLY A 40 21.81 6.93 39.62
N LEU A 41 22.52 8.05 39.75
CA LEU A 41 23.95 8.13 39.54
C LEU A 41 24.57 8.98 40.64
N THR A 42 25.52 8.44 41.39
CA THR A 42 26.21 9.15 42.48
C THR A 42 27.71 9.07 42.30
N ILE A 43 28.41 10.21 42.37
CA ILE A 43 29.87 10.30 42.31
C ILE A 43 30.35 11.06 43.54
N CYS A 44 31.27 10.47 44.32
CA CYS A 44 31.79 11.08 45.56
C CYS A 44 30.72 11.54 46.55
N GLY A 45 29.56 10.87 46.57
CA GLY A 45 28.42 11.21 47.44
C GLY A 45 27.48 12.30 46.89
N HIS A 46 27.70 12.80 45.67
CA HIS A 46 26.82 13.77 45.01
C HIS A 46 25.96 13.11 43.93
N ASN A 47 24.66 13.44 43.90
CA ASN A 47 23.72 12.94 42.89
C ASN A 47 23.94 13.65 41.56
N CYS A 48 24.39 12.91 40.55
CA CYS A 48 24.70 13.40 39.21
C CYS A 48 23.65 12.97 38.16
N LEU A 49 22.47 12.49 38.59
CA LEU A 49 21.43 11.98 37.68
C LEU A 49 20.91 13.05 36.72
N LEU A 50 20.76 14.30 37.19
CA LEU A 50 20.23 15.41 36.38
C LEU A 50 21.12 15.74 35.17
N THR A 51 22.43 15.46 35.26
CA THR A 51 23.39 15.71 34.18
C THR A 51 23.79 14.42 33.46
N ALA A 52 23.19 13.28 33.80
CA ALA A 52 23.55 11.97 33.26
C ALA A 52 22.87 11.70 31.92
N GLU A 53 23.69 11.47 30.90
CA GLU A 53 23.29 11.01 29.58
C GLU A 53 23.67 9.53 29.43
N TRP A 54 22.66 8.66 29.36
CA TRP A 54 22.86 7.26 29.04
C TRP A 54 23.17 7.11 27.55
N MET A 55 24.31 6.48 27.21
CA MET A 55 24.74 6.29 25.82
C MET A 55 24.57 4.85 25.37
N SER A 56 24.92 3.89 26.23
CA SER A 56 24.78 2.46 25.98
C SER A 56 24.78 1.67 27.29
N ALA A 57 24.53 0.36 27.21
CA ALA A 57 24.63 -0.55 28.36
C ALA A 57 26.03 -0.63 28.99
N SER A 58 27.04 -0.01 28.36
CA SER A 58 28.42 0.05 28.84
C SER A 58 28.97 1.47 29.00
N LYS A 59 28.18 2.51 28.76
CA LYS A 59 28.65 3.90 28.76
C LYS A 59 27.59 4.90 29.22
N ILE A 60 27.97 5.73 30.19
CA ILE A 60 27.20 6.89 30.67
C ILE A 60 28.12 8.11 30.68
N VAL A 61 27.61 9.28 30.32
CA VAL A 61 28.34 10.54 30.37
C VAL A 61 27.62 11.48 31.34
N CYS A 62 28.33 12.14 32.25
CA CYS A 62 27.72 13.09 33.17
C CYS A 62 28.69 14.20 33.57
N ARG A 63 28.22 15.19 34.35
CA ARG A 63 29.09 16.19 34.99
C ARG A 63 29.11 15.95 36.50
N VAL A 64 30.32 15.92 37.08
CA VAL A 64 30.49 15.72 38.52
C VAL A 64 30.04 16.97 39.27
N GLY A 65 29.14 16.84 40.26
CA GLY A 65 28.73 17.97 41.08
C GLY A 65 29.73 18.34 42.18
N GLN A 66 29.41 19.34 43.00
CA GLN A 66 30.21 19.67 44.18
C GLN A 66 30.09 18.55 45.22
N ALA A 67 31.17 17.78 45.41
CA ALA A 67 31.19 16.66 46.35
C ALA A 67 31.84 17.07 47.69
N LYS A 68 31.37 16.46 48.78
CA LYS A 68 31.90 16.68 50.14
C LYS A 68 33.21 15.94 50.40
N ASN A 69 33.51 14.91 49.60
CA ASN A 69 34.65 14.01 49.80
C ASN A 69 35.66 14.16 48.66
N ASP A 70 36.95 14.21 49.02
CA ASP A 70 38.08 14.37 48.08
C ASP A 70 38.26 13.15 47.15
N LYS A 71 37.78 11.97 47.57
CA LYS A 71 37.76 10.73 46.79
C LYS A 71 36.52 9.91 47.16
N GLY A 72 35.85 9.31 46.18
CA GLY A 72 34.70 8.46 46.48
C GLY A 72 34.25 7.56 45.34
N ASP A 73 33.34 6.65 45.69
CA ASP A 73 32.83 5.62 44.78
C ASP A 73 31.84 6.20 43.78
N ILE A 74 31.74 5.51 42.64
CA ILE A 74 30.81 5.80 41.56
C ILE A 74 29.70 4.76 41.62
N ILE A 75 28.48 5.17 41.94
CA ILE A 75 27.36 4.26 42.14
C ILE A 75 26.31 4.52 41.07
N VAL A 76 26.12 3.55 40.18
CA VAL A 76 25.07 3.54 39.15
C VAL A 76 23.92 2.67 39.66
N THR A 77 22.70 3.19 39.68
CA THR A 77 21.50 2.45 40.09
C THR A 77 20.55 2.37 38.91
N THR A 78 20.19 1.15 38.51
CA THR A 78 19.25 0.90 37.41
C THR A 78 17.96 0.27 37.93
N LYS A 79 16.85 0.47 37.23
CA LYS A 79 15.56 -0.15 37.56
C LYS A 79 15.61 -1.66 37.32
N SER A 80 16.35 -2.11 36.32
CA SER A 80 16.47 -3.52 35.94
C SER A 80 17.50 -4.33 36.74
N GLY A 81 18.61 -3.73 37.14
CA GLY A 81 19.74 -4.38 37.82
C GLY A 81 19.97 -3.93 39.27
N GLY A 82 19.23 -2.93 39.75
CA GLY A 82 19.38 -2.40 41.11
C GLY A 82 20.64 -1.56 41.29
N ARG A 83 21.15 -1.51 42.53
CA ARG A 83 22.33 -0.72 42.90
C ARG A 83 23.61 -1.41 42.42
N GLY A 84 24.39 -0.70 41.63
CA GLY A 84 25.67 -1.16 41.10
C GLY A 84 26.85 -0.92 42.03
N THR A 85 27.98 -1.52 41.67
CA THR A 85 29.27 -1.37 42.34
C THR A 85 30.31 -0.77 41.38
N SER A 86 31.40 -0.23 41.92
CA SER A 86 32.50 0.31 41.13
C SER A 86 33.83 -0.24 41.60
N THR A 87 34.70 -0.57 40.66
CA THR A 87 36.11 -0.91 40.92
C THR A 87 37.03 0.30 40.85
N VAL A 88 36.50 1.45 40.42
CA VAL A 88 37.23 2.71 40.25
C VAL A 88 36.61 3.83 41.07
N SER A 89 37.41 4.79 41.47
CA SER A 89 37.00 5.96 42.24
C SER A 89 37.36 7.24 41.50
N PHE A 90 36.55 8.28 41.64
CA PHE A 90 36.89 9.61 41.13
C PHE A 90 37.56 10.43 42.23
N LYS A 91 38.60 11.20 41.88
CA LYS A 91 39.27 12.14 42.80
C LYS A 91 38.87 13.57 42.46
N LEU A 92 38.20 14.24 43.39
CA LEU A 92 37.82 15.64 43.23
C LEU A 92 39.00 16.52 43.65
N LEU A 93 39.54 17.28 42.70
CA LEU A 93 40.60 18.25 42.98
C LEU A 93 39.96 19.48 43.63
N LYS A 94 40.46 19.87 44.80
CA LYS A 94 40.11 21.14 45.42
C LYS A 94 40.57 22.25 44.47
N PRO A 95 39.71 23.20 44.07
CA PRO A 95 40.14 24.32 43.27
C PRO A 95 41.25 25.05 44.02
N GLU A 96 42.36 25.29 43.34
CA GLU A 96 43.44 26.13 43.83
C GLU A 96 42.87 27.54 44.08
N LYS A 97 43.28 28.24 45.14
CA LYS A 97 42.78 29.59 45.44
C LYS A 97 43.19 30.52 44.30
N ILE A 98 42.25 30.85 43.42
CA ILE A 98 42.43 31.74 42.28
C ILE A 98 42.80 33.13 42.81
N GLY A 99 43.89 33.72 42.30
CA GLY A 99 44.29 35.09 42.64
C GLY A 99 43.31 36.12 42.05
N ILE A 100 43.25 37.31 42.62
CA ILE A 100 42.32 38.40 42.20
C ILE A 100 42.51 38.78 40.71
N LEU A 101 43.70 38.52 40.15
CA LEU A 101 44.03 38.79 38.74
C LEU A 101 43.84 37.57 37.81
N ASP A 102 43.54 36.39 38.33
CA ASP A 102 43.40 35.19 37.52
C ASP A 102 41.94 35.00 37.07
N GLN A 103 41.75 34.75 35.77
CA GLN A 103 40.42 34.59 35.19
C GLN A 103 39.81 33.23 35.59
N SER A 104 38.61 33.27 36.17
CA SER A 104 37.81 32.08 36.49
C SER A 104 36.67 31.88 35.49
N ALA A 105 36.50 30.64 35.02
CA ALA A 105 35.36 30.23 34.21
C ALA A 105 34.12 29.82 35.05
N VAL A 106 34.23 29.87 36.38
CA VAL A 106 33.17 29.52 37.33
C VAL A 106 32.98 30.67 38.32
N TRP A 107 31.74 31.12 38.51
CA TRP A 107 31.41 32.10 39.54
C TRP A 107 31.77 31.54 40.93
N VAL A 108 32.66 32.23 41.63
CA VAL A 108 33.06 31.92 43.00
C VAL A 108 32.31 32.87 43.92
N ASP A 109 31.71 32.36 44.99
CA ASP A 109 30.97 33.17 45.96
C ASP A 109 31.95 34.13 46.69
N GLU A 110 31.85 35.43 46.38
CA GLU A 110 32.80 36.46 46.79
C GLU A 110 32.77 36.74 48.31
N MET A 111 31.80 36.18 49.04
CA MET A 111 31.63 36.37 50.49
C MET A 111 32.83 35.91 51.34
N ASN A 112 33.69 35.01 50.85
CA ASN A 112 34.84 34.51 51.61
C ASN A 112 36.10 35.41 51.54
N TYR A 113 36.06 36.55 50.83
CA TYR A 113 37.21 37.46 50.73
C TYR A 113 37.43 38.35 51.96
N TYR A 114 36.43 38.52 52.83
CA TYR A 114 36.53 39.45 53.96
C TYR A 114 37.37 38.94 55.14
N ASP A 115 37.75 37.67 55.16
CA ASP A 115 38.50 37.05 56.26
C ASP A 115 40.04 37.18 56.13
N MET A 116 40.55 37.76 55.03
CA MET A 116 41.99 37.92 54.77
C MET A 116 42.63 39.18 55.41
N ARG A 117 41.93 39.87 56.32
CA ARG A 117 42.50 41.06 57.01
C ARG A 117 43.51 40.73 58.12
N THR A 118 43.71 39.47 58.48
CA THR A 118 44.61 39.06 59.58
C THR A 118 46.04 38.72 59.17
N ASP A 119 46.37 38.71 57.88
CA ASP A 119 47.73 38.39 57.42
C ASP A 119 48.67 39.61 57.54
N ARG A 120 49.70 39.51 58.39
CA ARG A 120 50.49 40.63 58.93
C ARG A 120 51.80 40.91 58.18
N ASN A 121 52.11 40.15 57.13
CA ASN A 121 53.46 40.14 56.52
C ASN A 121 53.57 40.70 55.08
N LYS A 122 52.69 41.62 54.65
CA LYS A 122 52.91 42.39 53.41
C LYS A 122 52.86 43.89 53.66
N GLY A 123 53.77 44.61 53.00
CA GLY A 123 54.04 46.03 53.16
C GLY A 123 52.81 46.93 53.09
N ILE A 124 52.86 48.02 53.88
CA ILE A 124 51.74 48.87 54.23
C ILE A 124 51.46 49.90 53.11
N PRO A 125 50.22 50.03 52.60
CA PRO A 125 49.78 51.17 51.80
C PRO A 125 49.55 52.41 52.69
N PRO A 126 49.82 53.64 52.21
CA PRO A 126 49.87 54.87 53.03
C PRO A 126 48.52 55.35 53.60
N LEU A 127 47.41 54.66 53.31
CA LEU A 127 46.06 55.02 53.76
C LEU A 127 45.38 53.91 54.59
N SER A 128 46.13 52.90 55.05
CA SER A 128 45.56 51.91 55.97
C SER A 128 45.48 52.51 57.38
N LEU A 129 44.26 52.87 57.81
CA LEU A 129 43.92 53.10 59.22
C LEU A 129 43.98 51.77 60.00
N ARG A 130 45.16 51.13 60.07
CA ARG A 130 45.40 50.09 61.08
C ARG A 130 45.72 50.77 62.41
N PRO A 131 45.07 50.41 63.53
CA PRO A 131 45.52 50.85 64.84
C PRO A 131 46.95 50.38 65.06
N ALA A 132 47.90 51.31 65.22
CA ALA A 132 49.26 50.98 65.64
C ALA A 132 49.21 50.27 66.99
N ASN A 133 50.06 49.25 67.19
CA ASN A 133 50.14 48.51 68.46
C ASN A 133 50.30 49.51 69.63
N PRO A 134 49.27 49.69 70.49
CA PRO A 134 49.24 50.78 71.47
C PRO A 134 50.25 50.57 72.60
N LEU A 135 50.69 49.33 72.81
CA LEU A 135 51.63 48.95 73.86
C LEU A 135 53.10 49.03 73.39
N GLY A 136 53.35 49.04 72.08
CA GLY A 136 54.70 49.16 71.51
C GLY A 136 55.63 47.98 71.83
N ILE A 137 55.07 46.84 72.25
CA ILE A 137 55.79 45.60 72.57
C ILE A 137 55.40 44.54 71.54
N GLU A 138 56.37 43.75 71.05
CA GLU A 138 56.10 42.66 70.11
C GLU A 138 55.07 41.67 70.69
N ILE A 139 54.10 41.30 69.85
CA ILE A 139 52.99 40.42 70.21
C ILE A 139 53.45 38.98 69.94
N GLU A 140 53.70 38.21 71.00
CA GLU A 140 53.87 36.77 70.91
C GLU A 140 52.50 36.10 71.00
N LYS A 141 52.01 35.52 69.90
CA LYS A 141 50.69 34.87 69.84
C LYS A 141 50.64 33.66 70.80
N CYS A 142 49.79 33.73 71.82
CA CYS A 142 49.46 32.58 72.65
C CYS A 142 48.38 31.71 71.98
N LYS A 143 48.55 30.39 71.95
CA LYS A 143 47.59 29.43 71.36
C LYS A 143 46.49 29.07 72.37
N LEU A 144 45.75 30.05 72.88
CA LEU A 144 44.58 29.78 73.73
C LEU A 144 43.32 29.63 72.86
N PRO A 145 42.50 28.59 73.04
CA PRO A 145 41.26 28.43 72.28
C PRO A 145 40.27 29.56 72.58
N GLN A 146 39.88 30.32 71.55
CA GLN A 146 38.99 31.48 71.61
C GLN A 146 37.68 31.19 72.36
N LYS A 147 37.17 29.95 72.26
CA LYS A 147 35.99 29.44 72.96
C LYS A 147 36.03 29.53 74.48
N ASN A 148 37.21 29.44 75.11
CA ASN A 148 37.31 29.52 76.57
C ASN A 148 37.30 30.97 77.07
N LEU A 149 37.72 31.93 76.24
CA LEU A 149 37.73 33.36 76.55
C LEU A 149 36.33 33.98 76.37
N GLU A 150 35.56 33.51 75.38
CA GLU A 150 34.16 33.89 75.18
C GLU A 150 33.24 33.50 76.35
N VAL A 151 33.56 32.40 77.07
CA VAL A 151 32.82 31.95 78.28
C VAL A 151 33.17 32.78 79.51
N LEU A 152 34.40 33.31 79.60
CA LEU A 152 34.83 34.14 80.73
C LEU A 152 34.44 35.61 80.57
N PHE A 153 34.39 36.09 79.32
CA PHE A 153 34.05 37.47 78.97
C PHE A 153 32.87 37.51 77.99
N HIS A 154 31.68 37.12 78.48
CA HIS A 154 30.45 37.10 77.68
C HIS A 154 30.18 38.45 77.00
N GLY A 155 30.07 38.45 75.67
CA GLY A 155 29.71 39.62 74.88
C GLY A 155 30.78 40.71 74.76
N MET A 156 31.96 40.51 75.34
CA MET A 156 33.10 41.40 75.18
C MET A 156 33.88 41.06 73.91
N SER A 157 34.87 41.88 73.56
CA SER A 157 35.78 41.60 72.44
C SER A 157 37.20 42.03 72.78
N ALA A 158 38.19 41.34 72.22
CA ALA A 158 39.58 41.78 72.21
C ALA A 158 39.86 42.84 71.12
N ASP A 159 38.91 43.12 70.23
CA ASP A 159 39.08 44.11 69.17
C ASP A 159 38.84 45.54 69.68
N PHE A 160 39.83 46.42 69.47
CA PHE A 160 39.78 47.84 69.81
C PHE A 160 38.68 48.63 69.09
N THR A 161 38.18 48.11 67.96
CA THR A 161 37.12 48.76 67.18
C THR A 161 35.71 48.37 67.64
N SER A 162 35.61 47.40 68.54
CA SER A 162 34.35 46.96 69.12
C SER A 162 33.95 47.84 70.30
N GLU A 163 32.66 48.20 70.39
CA GLU A 163 32.11 48.95 71.54
C GLU A 163 32.22 48.16 72.86
N ASN A 164 32.31 46.83 72.80
CA ASN A 164 32.41 45.95 73.96
C ASN A 164 33.85 45.54 74.28
N PHE A 165 34.83 46.42 74.01
CA PHE A 165 36.24 46.11 74.18
C PHE A 165 36.62 45.80 75.64
N SER A 166 37.30 44.67 75.87
CA SER A 166 37.88 44.30 77.17
C SER A 166 39.41 44.34 77.11
N ALA A 167 40.00 45.26 77.87
CA ALA A 167 41.46 45.37 78.00
C ALA A 167 42.09 44.11 78.62
N ALA A 168 41.37 43.44 79.53
CA ALA A 168 41.84 42.21 80.17
C ALA A 168 41.91 41.04 79.17
N TRP A 169 40.88 40.87 78.34
CA TRP A 169 40.89 39.87 77.27
C TRP A 169 42.01 40.19 76.27
N TYR A 170 42.13 41.43 75.82
CA TYR A 170 43.19 41.81 74.87
C TYR A 170 44.60 41.47 75.38
N LEU A 171 44.90 41.70 76.66
CA LEU A 171 46.19 41.37 77.27
C LEU A 171 46.40 39.86 77.40
N ILE A 172 45.37 39.09 77.73
CA ILE A 172 45.46 37.62 77.85
C ILE A 172 45.70 36.98 76.48
N GLU A 173 45.03 37.46 75.44
CA GLU A 173 45.15 36.89 74.10
C GLU A 173 46.48 37.25 73.41
N ASN A 174 46.95 38.48 73.57
CA ASN A 174 48.10 39.01 72.83
C ASN A 174 49.40 39.15 73.64
N HIS A 175 49.33 39.19 74.98
CA HIS A 175 50.45 39.51 75.87
C HIS A 175 50.56 38.59 77.09
N SER A 176 50.08 37.34 77.01
CA SER A 176 50.10 36.39 78.13
C SER A 176 51.50 36.10 78.68
N ASN A 177 52.53 36.18 77.83
CA ASN A 177 53.92 35.84 78.15
C ASN A 177 54.80 37.08 78.38
N THR A 178 54.24 38.29 78.34
CA THR A 178 55.00 39.53 78.44
C THR A 178 55.44 39.77 79.89
N SER A 179 56.71 40.15 80.11
CA SER A 179 57.25 40.34 81.46
C SER A 179 56.73 41.62 82.13
N PHE A 180 56.78 41.69 83.47
CA PHE A 180 56.32 42.86 84.22
C PHE A 180 57.07 44.15 83.84
N GLU A 181 58.38 44.06 83.58
CA GLU A 181 59.16 45.23 83.14
C GLU A 181 58.72 45.72 81.76
N GLN A 182 58.45 44.81 80.84
CA GLN A 182 57.91 45.15 79.52
C GLN A 182 56.53 45.80 79.66
N LEU A 183 55.63 45.27 80.49
CA LEU A 183 54.32 45.90 80.77
C LEU A 183 54.47 47.32 81.35
N LYS A 184 55.47 47.57 82.19
CA LYS A 184 55.76 48.90 82.75
C LYS A 184 56.25 49.89 81.67
N MET A 185 57.06 49.42 80.72
CA MET A 185 57.42 50.19 79.52
C MET A 185 56.18 50.45 78.63
N ALA A 186 55.30 49.46 78.47
CA ALA A 186 54.03 49.58 77.75
C ALA A 186 53.16 50.70 78.31
N VAL A 187 53.01 50.77 79.63
CA VAL A 187 52.24 51.83 80.30
C VAL A 187 52.85 53.21 80.04
N THR A 188 54.18 53.31 80.02
CA THR A 188 54.89 54.57 79.75
C THR A 188 54.70 55.01 78.29
N ASN A 189 54.75 54.07 77.35
CA ASN A 189 54.45 54.29 75.94
C ASN A 189 52.98 54.67 75.71
N LEU A 190 52.06 54.00 76.40
CA LEU A 190 50.62 54.26 76.29
C LEU A 190 50.27 55.64 76.86
N LYS A 191 50.89 56.07 77.96
CA LYS A 191 50.77 57.45 78.48
C LYS A 191 51.35 58.47 77.48
N ARG A 192 52.49 58.18 76.85
CA ARG A 192 53.08 59.04 75.81
C ARG A 192 52.18 59.11 74.56
N GLN A 193 51.54 58.02 74.16
CA GLN A 193 50.61 57.99 73.02
C GLN A 193 49.27 58.68 73.35
N ALA A 194 48.74 58.52 74.57
CA ALA A 194 47.55 59.21 75.04
C ALA A 194 47.76 60.73 75.03
N ASN A 195 48.91 61.21 75.50
CA ASN A 195 49.26 62.63 75.46
C ASN A 195 49.55 63.13 74.03
N LYS A 196 50.04 62.28 73.11
CA LYS A 196 50.17 62.64 71.69
C LYS A 196 48.83 62.88 71.00
N LYS A 197 47.72 62.28 71.46
CA LYS A 197 46.39 62.52 70.86
C LYS A 197 45.86 63.94 71.10
N SER A 198 46.22 64.61 72.20
CA SER A 198 45.74 65.98 72.46
C SER A 198 46.45 67.03 71.59
N GLU A 199 47.70 66.81 71.20
CA GLU A 199 48.43 67.72 70.29
C GLU A 199 48.32 67.32 68.80
N GLY A 200 48.15 66.03 68.51
CA GLY A 200 48.09 65.49 67.14
C GLY A 200 46.74 65.62 66.45
N SER A 201 45.61 65.73 67.19
CA SER A 201 44.28 65.77 66.57
C SER A 201 44.08 66.97 65.64
N LEU A 202 44.74 68.10 65.89
CA LEU A 202 44.67 69.27 64.98
C LEU A 202 45.53 69.10 63.72
N ALA A 203 46.65 68.38 63.80
CA ALA A 203 47.59 68.19 62.69
C ALA A 203 47.07 67.17 61.66
N TYR A 204 46.40 66.10 62.11
CA TYR A 204 45.76 65.14 61.20
C TYR A 204 44.51 65.71 60.51
N VAL A 205 43.77 66.60 61.19
CA VAL A 205 42.59 67.26 60.60
C VAL A 205 43.01 68.27 59.52
N LYS A 206 44.13 68.99 59.68
CA LYS A 206 44.63 69.94 58.66
C LYS A 206 44.95 69.31 57.28
N GLY A 207 45.45 68.08 57.24
CA GLY A 207 45.79 67.40 55.98
C GLY A 207 44.63 66.64 55.35
N GLY A 208 43.62 66.24 56.14
CA GLY A 208 42.46 65.45 55.69
C GLY A 208 41.13 66.24 55.63
N LEU A 209 41.14 67.53 55.92
CA LEU A 209 39.94 68.38 55.88
C LEU A 209 39.27 68.35 54.50
N SER A 210 40.05 68.31 53.42
CA SER A 210 39.50 68.20 52.06
C SER A 210 38.73 66.89 51.87
N THR A 211 39.25 65.76 52.35
CA THR A 211 38.58 64.46 52.26
C THR A 211 37.36 64.37 53.18
N PHE A 212 37.36 65.05 54.33
CA PHE A 212 36.16 65.16 55.16
C PHE A 212 35.07 66.00 54.51
N PHE A 213 35.42 67.15 53.92
CA PHE A 213 34.46 67.96 53.18
C PHE A 213 33.98 67.25 51.93
N GLU A 214 34.84 66.55 51.18
CA GLU A 214 34.43 65.72 50.05
C GLU A 214 33.51 64.57 50.48
N ALA A 215 33.79 63.91 51.61
CA ALA A 215 32.93 62.85 52.13
C ALA A 215 31.60 63.40 52.65
N GLN A 216 31.59 64.57 53.27
CA GLN A 216 30.38 65.24 53.74
C GLN A 216 29.55 65.79 52.59
N ASP A 217 30.18 66.36 51.57
CA ASP A 217 29.53 66.79 50.33
C ASP A 217 28.98 65.58 49.58
N ALA A 218 29.72 64.47 49.53
CA ALA A 218 29.23 63.22 48.94
C ALA A 218 28.04 62.65 49.74
N LEU A 219 28.11 62.62 51.07
CA LEU A 219 27.00 62.19 51.94
C LEU A 219 25.79 63.12 51.81
N SER A 220 26.01 64.43 51.75
CA SER A 220 24.94 65.43 51.56
C SER A 220 24.34 65.33 50.17
N ALA A 221 25.15 65.08 49.13
CA ALA A 221 24.67 64.85 47.77
C ALA A 221 23.88 63.53 47.66
N ILE A 222 24.30 62.48 48.36
CA ILE A 222 23.55 61.22 48.45
C ILE A 222 22.24 61.45 49.18
N HIS A 223 22.25 62.14 50.33
CA HIS A 223 21.05 62.43 51.09
C HIS A 223 20.08 63.31 50.29
N GLN A 224 20.57 64.34 49.62
CA GLN A 224 19.75 65.20 48.75
C GLN A 224 19.20 64.45 47.54
N LYS A 225 19.96 63.52 46.93
CA LYS A 225 19.44 62.63 45.89
C LYS A 225 18.40 61.65 46.42
N LEU A 226 18.59 61.12 47.62
CA LEU A 226 17.64 60.21 48.26
C LEU A 226 16.30 60.92 48.56
N GLU A 227 16.36 62.14 49.06
CA GLU A 227 15.20 63.00 49.30
C GLU A 227 14.52 63.45 48.00
N ALA A 228 15.31 63.80 46.96
CA ALA A 228 14.78 64.16 45.65
C ALA A 228 14.14 62.98 44.89
N ASP A 229 14.68 61.77 45.04
CA ASP A 229 14.14 60.54 44.46
C ASP A 229 12.98 59.93 45.29
N GLY A 230 12.70 60.50 46.47
CA GLY A 230 11.40 60.42 47.13
C GLY A 230 11.22 59.26 48.08
N THR A 231 11.70 59.41 49.31
CA THR A 231 11.30 58.58 50.47
C THR A 231 9.94 58.98 51.05
N GLU A 232 9.44 60.20 50.80
CA GLU A 232 8.19 60.68 51.43
C GLU A 232 7.02 60.95 50.46
N LYS A 233 7.21 60.96 49.14
CA LYS A 233 6.15 61.37 48.18
C LYS A 233 5.73 60.32 47.15
N VAL A 234 6.29 59.11 47.18
CA VAL A 234 5.83 57.99 46.36
C VAL A 234 5.29 56.93 47.31
N GLU A 235 3.98 56.75 47.36
CA GLU A 235 3.37 55.57 47.98
C GLU A 235 3.87 54.32 47.24
N GLY A 236 4.96 53.72 47.71
CA GLY A 236 5.51 52.49 47.15
C GLY A 236 7.03 52.37 47.19
N SER A 237 7.52 51.12 47.12
CA SER A 237 8.95 50.80 47.08
C SER A 237 9.64 51.50 45.89
N MET A 238 10.86 52.00 46.09
CA MET A 238 11.74 52.56 45.04
C MET A 238 11.86 51.65 43.79
N THR A 239 11.68 50.34 43.96
CA THR A 239 11.73 49.34 42.89
C THR A 239 10.44 49.24 42.06
N GLN A 240 9.35 49.90 42.44
CA GLN A 240 8.04 49.69 41.80
C GLN A 240 7.98 50.21 40.36
N LYS A 241 8.73 51.28 40.03
CA LYS A 241 8.90 51.71 38.64
C LYS A 241 9.61 50.64 37.80
N LEU A 242 10.65 50.01 38.36
CA LEU A 242 11.37 48.92 37.71
C LEU A 242 10.49 47.68 37.57
N GLU A 243 9.74 47.32 38.61
CA GLU A 243 8.79 46.22 38.60
C GLU A 243 7.69 46.43 37.55
N ASN A 244 7.16 47.65 37.43
CA ASN A 244 6.18 47.99 36.41
C ASN A 244 6.75 47.92 34.99
N VAL A 245 8.01 48.27 34.79
CA VAL A 245 8.71 48.12 33.49
C VAL A 245 9.00 46.65 33.20
N LEU A 246 9.41 45.88 34.21
CA LEU A 246 9.70 44.45 34.09
C LEU A 246 8.43 43.65 33.79
N ASN A 247 7.33 43.94 34.48
CA ASN A 247 6.03 43.30 34.24
C ASN A 247 5.49 43.68 32.85
N ARG A 248 5.65 44.94 32.42
CA ARG A 248 5.30 45.33 31.04
C ARG A 248 6.16 44.63 30.00
N ALA A 249 7.46 44.51 30.23
CA ALA A 249 8.36 43.78 29.34
C ALA A 249 8.01 42.29 29.29
N SER A 250 7.72 41.66 30.42
CA SER A 250 7.27 40.27 30.52
C SER A 250 5.96 40.05 29.75
N ASN A 251 4.93 40.86 30.00
CA ASN A 251 3.65 40.74 29.31
C ASN A 251 3.78 40.96 27.79
N THR A 252 4.64 41.90 27.37
CA THR A 252 4.91 42.15 25.95
C THR A 252 5.66 40.96 25.33
N ALA A 253 6.63 40.39 26.05
CA ALA A 253 7.33 39.19 25.62
C ALA A 253 6.38 37.99 25.50
N ASP A 254 5.50 37.76 26.48
CA ASP A 254 4.51 36.69 26.44
C ASP A 254 3.56 36.84 25.25
N THR A 255 3.13 38.06 24.96
CA THR A 255 2.27 38.34 23.79
C THR A 255 3.02 38.03 22.48
N LEU A 256 4.28 38.48 22.36
CA LEU A 256 5.12 38.18 21.20
C LEU A 256 5.40 36.67 21.07
N PHE A 257 5.66 35.98 22.17
CA PHE A 257 5.87 34.53 22.17
C PHE A 257 4.61 33.78 21.77
N GLN A 258 3.43 34.17 22.24
CA GLN A 258 2.17 33.58 21.82
C GLN A 258 1.92 33.77 20.32
N GLU A 259 2.19 34.97 19.78
CA GLU A 259 2.09 35.19 18.35
C GLU A 259 3.08 34.35 17.54
N VAL A 260 4.32 34.23 18.01
CA VAL A 260 5.37 33.46 17.33
C VAL A 260 5.05 31.95 17.39
N LEU A 261 4.59 31.46 18.54
CA LEU A 261 4.14 30.08 18.72
C LEU A 261 2.93 29.78 17.83
N GLY A 262 1.93 30.67 17.77
CA GLY A 262 0.80 30.53 16.88
C GLY A 262 1.19 30.52 15.39
N ARG A 263 2.15 31.37 14.99
CA ARG A 263 2.70 31.35 13.62
C ARG A 263 3.47 30.05 13.34
N LYS A 264 4.23 29.55 14.31
CA LYS A 264 4.94 28.26 14.22
C LYS A 264 3.96 27.11 14.09
N ASP A 265 2.94 27.03 14.93
CA ASP A 265 1.91 25.98 14.88
C ASP A 265 1.16 25.97 13.55
N LYS A 266 0.85 27.16 13.00
CA LYS A 266 0.25 27.29 11.67
C LYS A 266 1.19 26.81 10.56
N ALA A 267 2.47 27.15 10.64
CA ALA A 267 3.47 26.68 9.69
C ALA A 267 3.68 25.16 9.79
N ASP A 268 3.75 24.61 10.99
CA ASP A 268 3.93 23.19 11.26
C ASP A 268 2.68 22.40 10.83
N SER A 269 1.48 22.91 11.07
CA SER A 269 0.21 22.36 10.54
C SER A 269 0.19 22.34 9.01
N THR A 270 0.59 23.44 8.37
CA THR A 270 0.68 23.53 6.90
C THR A 270 1.72 22.53 6.35
N ARG A 271 2.88 22.43 7.00
CA ARG A 271 3.94 21.50 6.64
C ARG A 271 3.51 20.04 6.85
N ASN A 272 2.77 19.75 7.90
CA ASN A 272 2.21 18.43 8.15
C ASN A 272 1.16 18.06 7.09
N ALA A 273 0.23 18.97 6.78
CA ALA A 273 -0.75 18.77 5.71
C ALA A 273 -0.07 18.52 4.35
N LEU A 274 0.96 19.31 4.02
CA LEU A 274 1.74 19.11 2.79
C LEU A 274 2.45 17.74 2.78
N ASN A 275 3.03 17.33 3.90
CA ASN A 275 3.68 16.02 4.02
C ASN A 275 2.66 14.88 3.83
N VAL A 276 1.48 14.96 4.44
CA VAL A 276 0.38 14.01 4.23
C VAL A 276 -0.04 13.97 2.76
N LEU A 277 -0.22 15.12 2.10
CA LEU A 277 -0.55 15.19 0.67
C LEU A 277 0.55 14.62 -0.22
N GLN A 278 1.82 14.84 0.10
CA GLN A 278 2.95 14.29 -0.65
C GLN A 278 3.07 12.78 -0.46
N ARG A 279 2.97 12.30 0.78
CA ARG A 279 3.07 10.87 1.13
C ARG A 279 1.91 10.05 0.57
N PHE A 280 0.70 10.63 0.53
CA PHE A 280 -0.52 9.98 0.04
C PHE A 280 -0.99 10.53 -1.32
N LYS A 281 -0.10 11.18 -2.08
CA LYS A 281 -0.38 11.71 -3.43
C LYS A 281 -1.02 10.67 -4.35
N PHE A 282 -0.61 9.41 -4.22
CA PHE A 282 -1.18 8.29 -4.95
C PHE A 282 -2.69 8.14 -4.69
N LEU A 283 -3.11 8.09 -3.42
CA LEU A 283 -4.52 7.87 -3.05
C LEU A 283 -5.42 9.02 -3.53
N PHE A 284 -4.96 10.27 -3.40
CA PHE A 284 -5.74 11.44 -3.82
C PHE A 284 -5.87 11.56 -5.35
N ASN A 285 -4.86 11.14 -6.10
CA ASN A 285 -4.90 11.14 -7.56
C ASN A 285 -5.54 9.86 -8.14
N LEU A 286 -5.76 8.83 -7.32
CA LEU A 286 -6.25 7.54 -7.77
C LEU A 286 -7.63 7.63 -8.46
N PRO A 287 -8.66 8.33 -7.94
CA PRO A 287 -9.94 8.46 -8.64
C PRO A 287 -9.81 9.05 -10.05
N LEU A 288 -8.96 10.07 -10.22
CA LEU A 288 -8.72 10.72 -11.50
C LEU A 288 -7.98 9.79 -12.47
N ASN A 289 -6.98 9.07 -11.96
CA ASN A 289 -6.22 8.09 -12.74
C ASN A 289 -7.11 6.92 -13.20
N ILE A 290 -8.00 6.44 -12.33
CA ILE A 290 -8.99 5.40 -12.67
C ILE A 290 -9.85 5.89 -13.83
N LYS A 291 -10.52 7.05 -13.70
CA LYS A 291 -11.37 7.59 -14.76
C LYS A 291 -10.61 7.78 -16.08
N ARG A 292 -9.36 8.28 -16.03
CA ARG A 292 -8.49 8.47 -17.21
C ARG A 292 -8.06 7.14 -17.85
N ASN A 293 -7.69 6.14 -17.06
CA ASN A 293 -7.25 4.84 -17.57
C ASN A 293 -8.42 4.03 -18.12
N ILE A 294 -9.62 4.15 -17.54
CA ILE A 294 -10.85 3.58 -18.09
C ILE A 294 -11.14 4.12 -19.49
N GLN A 295 -10.97 5.43 -19.70
CA GLN A 295 -11.15 6.07 -21.01
C GLN A 295 -10.12 5.58 -22.05
N LYS A 296 -8.89 5.30 -21.62
CA LYS A 296 -7.84 4.76 -22.49
C LYS A 296 -7.99 3.27 -22.81
N GLY A 297 -8.74 2.53 -21.99
CA GLY A 297 -8.87 1.07 -22.09
C GLY A 297 -7.76 0.28 -21.39
N ASP A 298 -6.91 0.95 -20.60
CA ASP A 298 -5.81 0.33 -19.85
C ASP A 298 -6.29 -0.21 -18.50
N TYR A 299 -7.13 -1.26 -18.55
CA TYR A 299 -7.77 -1.82 -17.35
C TYR A 299 -6.81 -2.53 -16.39
N ASP A 300 -5.71 -3.10 -16.90
CA ASP A 300 -4.68 -3.76 -16.07
C ASP A 300 -4.08 -2.80 -15.01
N VAL A 301 -3.80 -1.57 -15.41
CA VAL A 301 -3.22 -0.54 -14.54
C VAL A 301 -4.21 -0.17 -13.45
N VAL A 302 -5.50 -0.05 -13.79
CA VAL A 302 -6.57 0.27 -12.84
C VAL A 302 -6.69 -0.81 -11.76
N ILE A 303 -6.64 -2.09 -12.16
CA ILE A 303 -6.74 -3.23 -11.25
C ILE A 303 -5.55 -3.25 -10.27
N ASN A 304 -4.32 -3.10 -10.78
CA ASN A 304 -3.12 -3.08 -9.94
C ASN A 304 -3.11 -1.89 -8.97
N ASP A 305 -3.45 -0.70 -9.46
CA ASP A 305 -3.54 0.50 -8.63
C ASP A 305 -4.63 0.35 -7.54
N TYR A 306 -5.76 -0.27 -7.86
CA TYR A 306 -6.82 -0.58 -6.90
C TYR A 306 -6.41 -1.63 -5.88
N GLU A 307 -5.77 -2.74 -6.27
CA GLU A 307 -5.26 -3.76 -5.35
C GLU A 307 -4.22 -3.17 -4.39
N LYS A 308 -3.31 -2.34 -4.91
CA LYS A 308 -2.34 -1.60 -4.10
C LYS A 308 -3.03 -0.67 -3.11
N ALA A 309 -4.06 0.06 -3.53
CA ALA A 309 -4.83 0.93 -2.65
C ALA A 309 -5.58 0.14 -1.57
N LYS A 310 -6.19 -0.99 -1.94
CA LYS A 310 -6.91 -1.88 -1.02
C LYS A 310 -5.97 -2.49 0.02
N SER A 311 -4.77 -2.92 -0.37
CA SER A 311 -3.74 -3.46 0.53
C SER A 311 -3.24 -2.41 1.53
N LEU A 312 -3.02 -1.17 1.07
CA LEU A 312 -2.46 -0.11 1.90
C LEU A 312 -3.50 0.60 2.78
N PHE A 313 -4.74 0.76 2.31
CA PHE A 313 -5.75 1.62 2.93
C PHE A 313 -7.05 0.91 3.33
N GLY A 314 -7.20 -0.38 3.01
CA GLY A 314 -8.44 -1.12 3.27
C GLY A 314 -8.84 -1.25 4.75
N LYS A 315 -7.90 -1.03 5.69
CA LYS A 315 -8.14 -1.07 7.15
C LYS A 315 -8.01 0.28 7.85
N THR A 316 -7.94 1.39 7.12
CA THR A 316 -7.64 2.69 7.74
C THR A 316 -8.88 3.31 8.40
N GLU A 317 -8.72 3.80 9.64
CA GLU A 317 -9.82 4.41 10.41
C GLU A 317 -10.05 5.90 10.14
N VAL A 318 -9.14 6.56 9.43
CA VAL A 318 -9.20 8.01 9.13
C VAL A 318 -10.35 8.33 8.18
N GLN A 319 -11.29 9.19 8.61
CA GLN A 319 -12.51 9.54 7.85
C GLN A 319 -12.23 10.15 6.47
N VAL A 320 -11.21 11.01 6.35
CA VAL A 320 -10.84 11.64 5.06
C VAL A 320 -10.48 10.57 4.03
N PHE A 321 -9.69 9.56 4.41
CA PHE A 321 -9.32 8.48 3.51
C PHE A 321 -10.52 7.59 3.16
N LYS A 322 -11.44 7.35 4.09
CA LYS A 322 -12.70 6.63 3.79
C LYS A 322 -13.52 7.31 2.71
N LYS A 323 -13.63 8.65 2.74
CA LYS A 323 -14.37 9.41 1.71
C LYS A 323 -13.74 9.27 0.32
N TYR A 324 -12.42 9.41 0.21
CA TYR A 324 -11.72 9.24 -1.06
C TYR A 324 -11.74 7.78 -1.53
N TYR A 325 -11.59 6.84 -0.61
CA TYR A 325 -11.67 5.41 -0.92
C TYR A 325 -13.08 5.03 -1.40
N ALA A 326 -14.14 5.63 -0.87
CA ALA A 326 -15.50 5.43 -1.37
C ALA A 326 -15.69 5.91 -2.83
N GLU A 327 -15.08 7.04 -3.21
CA GLU A 327 -15.06 7.50 -4.61
C GLU A 327 -14.27 6.54 -5.52
N VAL A 328 -13.18 5.95 -5.01
CA VAL A 328 -12.42 4.91 -5.71
C VAL A 328 -13.28 3.66 -5.94
N GLU A 329 -13.97 3.17 -4.91
CA GLU A 329 -14.88 2.02 -5.01
C GLU A 329 -16.03 2.29 -5.99
N ALA A 330 -16.62 3.49 -5.98
CA ALA A 330 -17.65 3.88 -6.94
C ALA A 330 -17.13 3.84 -8.39
N GLY A 331 -15.93 4.38 -8.65
CA GLY A 331 -15.32 4.32 -9.98
C GLY A 331 -14.94 2.90 -10.43
N ILE A 332 -14.66 2.00 -9.48
CA ILE A 332 -14.45 0.57 -9.76
C ILE A 332 -15.78 -0.14 -10.06
N GLU A 333 -16.87 0.24 -9.40
CA GLU A 333 -18.20 -0.29 -9.72
C GLU A 333 -18.63 0.08 -11.15
N ASP A 334 -18.43 1.35 -11.53
CA ASP A 334 -18.65 1.81 -12.92
C ASP A 334 -17.82 0.98 -13.93
N LEU A 335 -16.58 0.63 -13.57
CA LEU A 335 -15.73 -0.23 -14.39
C LEU A 335 -16.25 -1.68 -14.45
N ARG A 336 -16.74 -2.24 -13.35
CA ARG A 336 -17.35 -3.58 -13.31
C ARG A 336 -18.56 -3.64 -14.25
N GLU A 337 -19.45 -2.66 -14.18
CA GLU A 337 -20.62 -2.58 -15.06
C GLU A 337 -20.23 -2.45 -16.54
N LEU A 338 -19.24 -1.58 -16.84
CA LEU A 338 -18.75 -1.39 -18.20
C LEU A 338 -18.12 -2.67 -18.78
N LEU A 339 -17.28 -3.36 -18.00
CA LEU A 339 -16.65 -4.61 -18.41
C LEU A 339 -17.68 -5.73 -18.58
N LEU A 340 -18.70 -5.79 -17.70
CA LEU A 340 -19.79 -6.74 -17.84
C LEU A 340 -20.59 -6.49 -19.13
N LYS A 341 -20.91 -5.23 -19.43
CA LYS A 341 -21.59 -4.87 -20.67
C LYS A 341 -20.78 -5.27 -21.90
N LYS A 342 -19.47 -4.96 -21.93
CA LYS A 342 -18.57 -5.37 -23.03
C LYS A 342 -18.43 -6.89 -23.15
N LEU A 343 -18.47 -7.63 -22.04
CA LEU A 343 -18.44 -9.09 -22.05
C LEU A 343 -19.72 -9.69 -22.65
N LEU A 344 -20.86 -9.06 -22.41
CA LEU A 344 -22.17 -9.47 -22.93
C LEU A 344 -22.41 -9.02 -24.38
N GLU A 345 -21.63 -8.08 -24.90
CA GLU A 345 -21.66 -7.68 -26.32
C GLU A 345 -21.08 -8.81 -27.20
N THR A 346 -21.97 -9.53 -27.89
CA THR A 346 -21.63 -10.54 -28.90
C THR A 346 -21.85 -9.97 -30.31
N PRO A 347 -20.92 -10.16 -31.28
CA PRO A 347 -19.78 -11.08 -31.27
C PRO A 347 -18.49 -10.47 -30.67
N SER A 348 -17.92 -11.14 -29.66
CA SER A 348 -16.62 -10.82 -29.08
C SER A 348 -15.63 -11.95 -29.34
N THR A 349 -14.33 -11.65 -29.42
CA THR A 349 -13.31 -12.69 -29.58
C THR A 349 -13.14 -13.50 -28.30
N LEU A 350 -12.74 -14.77 -28.41
CA LEU A 350 -12.43 -15.61 -27.24
C LEU A 350 -11.33 -14.97 -26.37
N HIS A 351 -10.38 -14.25 -26.98
CA HIS A 351 -9.30 -13.59 -26.25
C HIS A 351 -9.83 -12.45 -25.39
N ASP A 352 -10.69 -11.60 -25.94
CA ASP A 352 -11.31 -10.48 -25.22
C ASP A 352 -12.25 -10.98 -24.12
N GLN A 353 -13.04 -12.02 -24.39
CA GLN A 353 -13.88 -12.69 -23.38
C GLN A 353 -13.04 -13.21 -22.21
N LYS A 354 -11.93 -13.92 -22.49
CA LYS A 354 -11.00 -14.38 -21.45
C LYS A 354 -10.38 -13.24 -20.66
N ARG A 355 -10.00 -12.15 -21.35
CA ARG A 355 -9.39 -10.95 -20.76
C ARG A 355 -10.36 -10.21 -19.83
N TYR A 356 -11.59 -9.98 -20.26
CA TYR A 356 -12.63 -9.34 -19.45
C TYR A 356 -13.07 -10.20 -18.27
N ILE A 357 -13.17 -11.52 -18.44
CA ILE A 357 -13.44 -12.46 -17.33
C ILE A 357 -12.35 -12.36 -16.26
N ARG A 358 -11.07 -12.30 -16.67
CA ARG A 358 -9.95 -12.13 -15.73
C ARG A 358 -10.07 -10.81 -14.97
N TYR A 359 -10.31 -9.71 -15.65
CA TYR A 359 -10.48 -8.39 -15.03
C TYR A 359 -11.63 -8.33 -14.04
N LEU A 360 -12.79 -8.88 -14.39
CA LEU A 360 -13.93 -8.94 -13.49
C LEU A 360 -13.67 -9.83 -12.27
N SER A 361 -12.88 -10.89 -12.45
CA SER A 361 -12.45 -11.78 -11.36
C SER A 361 -11.47 -11.08 -10.41
N ASP A 362 -10.49 -10.35 -10.93
CA ASP A 362 -9.50 -9.59 -10.14
C ASP A 362 -10.18 -8.43 -9.39
N LEU A 363 -11.15 -7.77 -10.03
CA LEU A 363 -11.98 -6.73 -9.42
C LEU A 363 -13.00 -7.27 -8.42
N HIS A 364 -13.09 -8.59 -8.19
CA HIS A 364 -14.06 -9.21 -7.27
C HIS A 364 -15.51 -8.79 -7.56
N ALA A 365 -15.93 -8.84 -8.84
CA ALA A 365 -17.31 -8.55 -9.21
C ALA A 365 -18.29 -9.54 -8.55
N PRO A 366 -19.51 -9.09 -8.18
CA PRO A 366 -20.51 -9.98 -7.59
C PRO A 366 -20.98 -11.04 -8.58
N GLY A 367 -20.97 -12.31 -8.16
CA GLY A 367 -21.38 -13.46 -8.96
C GLY A 367 -20.26 -14.08 -9.80
N ASP A 368 -20.64 -14.84 -10.83
CA ASP A 368 -19.70 -15.53 -11.73
C ASP A 368 -19.77 -14.94 -13.15
N PRO A 369 -18.87 -13.99 -13.50
CA PRO A 369 -18.82 -13.37 -14.83
C PRO A 369 -18.60 -14.36 -15.96
N ALA A 370 -17.82 -15.43 -15.71
CA ALA A 370 -17.56 -16.44 -16.73
C ALA A 370 -18.83 -17.24 -17.04
N TRP A 371 -19.63 -17.56 -16.02
CA TRP A 371 -20.92 -18.22 -16.22
C TRP A 371 -21.93 -17.34 -16.96
N GLN A 372 -21.96 -16.04 -16.67
CA GLN A 372 -22.82 -15.09 -17.40
C GLN A 372 -22.42 -14.99 -18.87
N CYS A 373 -21.12 -14.99 -19.19
CA CYS A 373 -20.61 -15.04 -20.56
C CYS A 373 -21.02 -16.32 -21.28
N ILE A 374 -20.92 -17.49 -20.63
CA ILE A 374 -21.35 -18.78 -21.19
C ILE A 374 -22.85 -18.73 -21.52
N GLY A 375 -23.67 -18.25 -20.59
CA GLY A 375 -25.11 -18.08 -20.80
C GLY A 375 -25.45 -17.12 -21.95
N ALA A 376 -24.70 -16.02 -22.10
CA ALA A 376 -24.86 -15.07 -23.20
C ALA A 376 -24.47 -15.69 -24.55
N GLN A 377 -23.35 -16.41 -24.62
CA GLN A 377 -22.90 -17.09 -25.84
C GLN A 377 -23.88 -18.19 -26.28
N HIS A 378 -24.46 -18.92 -25.32
CA HIS A 378 -25.53 -19.88 -25.57
C HIS A 378 -26.75 -19.21 -26.23
N LYS A 379 -27.29 -18.15 -25.61
CA LYS A 379 -28.44 -17.39 -26.13
C LYS A 379 -28.15 -16.78 -27.51
N TRP A 380 -26.95 -16.23 -27.69
CA TRP A 380 -26.51 -15.67 -28.96
C TRP A 380 -26.46 -16.74 -30.06
N THR A 381 -25.90 -17.90 -29.78
CA THR A 381 -25.81 -19.01 -30.74
C THR A 381 -27.20 -19.46 -31.19
N LEU A 382 -28.14 -19.65 -30.24
CA LEU A 382 -29.52 -20.01 -30.57
C LEU A 382 -30.22 -18.93 -31.40
N LYS A 383 -30.03 -17.65 -31.05
CA LYS A 383 -30.58 -16.52 -31.82
C LYS A 383 -30.02 -16.50 -33.24
N LEU A 384 -28.71 -16.66 -33.40
CA LEU A 384 -28.05 -16.64 -34.71
C LEU A 384 -28.52 -17.78 -35.62
N MET A 385 -28.80 -18.95 -35.05
CA MET A 385 -29.41 -20.08 -35.77
C MET A 385 -30.84 -19.77 -36.22
N GLN A 386 -31.63 -19.11 -35.37
CA GLN A 386 -33.00 -18.70 -35.71
C GLN A 386 -33.01 -17.57 -36.76
N ASP A 387 -32.16 -16.56 -36.60
CA ASP A 387 -31.99 -15.44 -37.55
C ASP A 387 -31.54 -15.97 -38.93
N CYS A 388 -30.68 -17.00 -38.95
CA CYS A 388 -30.28 -17.70 -40.17
C CYS A 388 -31.51 -18.28 -40.89
N LYS A 389 -32.38 -18.99 -40.17
CA LYS A 389 -33.61 -19.57 -40.72
C LYS A 389 -34.56 -18.47 -41.21
N GLU A 390 -34.80 -17.44 -40.40
CA GLU A 390 -35.69 -16.34 -40.79
C GLU A 390 -35.21 -15.61 -42.03
N GLY A 391 -33.90 -15.38 -42.17
CA GLY A 391 -33.32 -14.75 -43.37
C GLY A 391 -33.59 -15.58 -44.63
N HIS A 392 -33.39 -16.90 -44.57
CA HIS A 392 -33.65 -17.79 -45.70
C HIS A 392 -35.15 -17.94 -46.00
N VAL A 393 -36.02 -17.99 -44.98
CA VAL A 393 -37.48 -18.04 -45.16
C VAL A 393 -38.04 -16.73 -45.72
N LYS A 394 -37.52 -15.57 -45.29
CA LYS A 394 -37.91 -14.26 -45.83
C LYS A 394 -37.46 -14.11 -47.29
N SER A 395 -36.23 -14.54 -47.61
CA SER A 395 -35.74 -14.58 -49.00
C SER A 395 -36.59 -15.47 -49.92
N LEU A 396 -37.26 -16.48 -49.36
CA LEU A 396 -38.19 -17.34 -50.09
C LEU A 396 -39.58 -16.72 -50.27
N LYS A 397 -40.04 -15.89 -49.34
CA LYS A 397 -41.33 -15.19 -49.41
C LYS A 397 -41.28 -13.90 -50.24
N GLY A 398 -40.08 -13.36 -50.47
CA GLY A 398 -39.86 -12.21 -51.34
C GLY A 398 -39.85 -12.60 -52.83
N ASN A 399 -40.98 -12.34 -53.50
CA ASN A 399 -41.22 -12.24 -54.95
C ASN A 399 -41.66 -13.50 -55.74
N PRO A 400 -42.96 -13.63 -56.09
CA PRO A 400 -43.42 -14.21 -57.34
C PRO A 400 -43.86 -13.08 -58.30
N GLY A 401 -43.06 -12.81 -59.33
CA GLY A 401 -43.40 -11.92 -60.46
C GLY A 401 -43.19 -12.64 -61.79
N PRO A 402 -44.10 -12.51 -62.78
CA PRO A 402 -44.30 -13.48 -63.87
C PRO A 402 -43.34 -13.27 -65.06
N HIS A 403 -43.02 -14.38 -65.76
CA HIS A 403 -42.55 -14.52 -67.15
C HIS A 403 -41.78 -13.36 -67.84
N SER A 404 -40.55 -13.62 -68.32
CA SER A 404 -40.19 -13.81 -69.76
C SER A 404 -38.65 -13.78 -69.99
N PRO A 405 -38.11 -14.11 -71.19
CA PRO A 405 -36.93 -14.96 -71.36
C PRO A 405 -35.63 -14.22 -71.75
N MET A 406 -34.51 -14.95 -71.68
CA MET A 406 -33.30 -14.86 -72.53
C MET A 406 -32.99 -13.50 -73.18
N LEU A 407 -31.92 -12.83 -72.74
CA LEU A 407 -30.98 -12.06 -73.59
C LEU A 407 -29.67 -11.77 -72.81
N ASP A 408 -28.54 -12.01 -73.47
CA ASP A 408 -27.18 -11.69 -73.05
C ASP A 408 -26.97 -10.19 -72.78
N LEU A 409 -26.15 -9.84 -71.77
CA LEU A 409 -25.16 -8.76 -71.89
C LEU A 409 -24.15 -8.79 -70.73
N ASP A 410 -22.87 -8.83 -71.11
CA ASP A 410 -21.69 -8.67 -70.26
C ASP A 410 -21.77 -7.49 -69.27
N ASN A 411 -21.29 -7.69 -68.04
CA ASN A 411 -20.51 -6.63 -67.38
C ASN A 411 -19.55 -7.18 -66.32
N ASP A 412 -18.27 -6.96 -66.60
CA ASP A 412 -17.11 -7.17 -65.75
C ASP A 412 -17.14 -6.24 -64.53
N ALA A 413 -17.11 -6.80 -63.32
CA ALA A 413 -16.72 -6.07 -62.11
C ALA A 413 -16.06 -7.01 -61.10
N ARG A 414 -14.72 -7.04 -61.18
CA ARG A 414 -13.78 -7.66 -60.24
C ARG A 414 -14.08 -7.29 -58.77
N PRO A 415 -13.92 -8.23 -57.81
CA PRO A 415 -13.62 -7.88 -56.42
C PRO A 415 -12.11 -7.64 -56.26
N SER A 416 -11.75 -6.43 -55.83
CA SER A 416 -10.37 -6.07 -55.48
C SER A 416 -9.86 -6.83 -54.25
N VAL A 417 -8.65 -7.34 -54.43
CA VAL A 417 -7.73 -8.00 -53.51
C VAL A 417 -7.17 -7.02 -52.47
N LEU A 418 -6.86 -7.53 -51.27
CA LEU A 418 -5.67 -7.25 -50.44
C LEU A 418 -5.86 -8.00 -49.10
N GLY A 419 -4.99 -8.89 -48.59
CA GLY A 419 -3.66 -9.32 -49.00
C GLY A 419 -2.79 -9.58 -47.76
N HIS A 420 -2.25 -10.81 -47.65
CA HIS A 420 -0.98 -11.21 -47.01
C HIS A 420 -0.83 -11.20 -45.47
N LEU A 421 -0.08 -12.09 -44.78
CA LEU A 421 0.84 -13.20 -45.11
C LEU A 421 1.15 -13.95 -43.80
N SER A 422 1.23 -15.30 -43.79
CA SER A 422 2.31 -16.04 -43.08
C SER A 422 2.44 -17.43 -43.69
N GLN A 423 3.53 -17.64 -44.43
CA GLN A 423 3.97 -18.94 -44.91
C GLN A 423 4.79 -19.64 -43.83
N THR A 424 4.61 -20.96 -43.69
CA THR A 424 5.70 -21.88 -43.31
C THR A 424 5.59 -23.12 -44.20
N ALA A 425 6.71 -23.46 -44.83
CA ALA A 425 6.83 -24.47 -45.87
C ALA A 425 7.27 -25.85 -45.34
N SER A 426 7.02 -26.85 -46.21
CA SER A 426 7.78 -28.12 -46.41
C SER A 426 7.18 -29.38 -45.77
N LEU A 427 6.67 -30.34 -46.58
CA LEU A 427 7.44 -31.35 -47.34
C LEU A 427 6.52 -32.27 -48.20
N LYS A 428 6.93 -32.39 -49.47
CA LYS A 428 6.67 -33.37 -50.56
C LYS A 428 5.88 -34.66 -50.24
N ARG A 429 4.97 -35.05 -51.14
CA ARG A 429 5.19 -36.08 -52.21
C ARG A 429 3.87 -36.50 -52.90
N GLY A 430 3.85 -36.39 -54.24
CA GLY A 430 3.32 -37.46 -55.10
C GLY A 430 1.94 -37.29 -55.75
N SER A 431 1.98 -37.16 -57.07
CA SER A 431 1.03 -37.70 -58.06
C SER A 431 -0.23 -36.92 -58.40
N SER A 432 -0.11 -36.23 -59.55
CA SER A 432 -1.16 -35.86 -60.48
C SER A 432 -2.22 -36.95 -60.69
N PHE A 433 -3.49 -36.58 -60.45
CA PHE A 433 -4.61 -36.92 -61.33
C PHE A 433 -5.59 -35.75 -61.24
N GLN A 434 -5.53 -34.87 -62.24
CA GLN A 434 -6.60 -33.93 -62.52
C GLN A 434 -7.82 -34.74 -62.98
N SER A 435 -8.86 -34.78 -62.16
CA SER A 435 -10.22 -35.05 -62.64
C SER A 435 -10.95 -33.72 -62.58
N GLY A 436 -11.13 -33.10 -63.75
CA GLY A 436 -12.02 -31.97 -63.91
C GLY A 436 -13.42 -32.41 -63.48
N ARG A 437 -13.94 -31.77 -62.43
CA ARG A 437 -15.35 -31.80 -62.08
C ARG A 437 -15.86 -30.37 -62.07
N ASP A 438 -16.28 -29.96 -63.26
CA ASP A 438 -17.57 -29.33 -63.51
C ASP A 438 -18.04 -28.32 -62.44
N ASP A 439 -17.57 -27.07 -62.55
CA ASP A 439 -17.94 -25.91 -61.70
C ASP A 439 -19.39 -25.41 -61.90
N THR A 440 -20.21 -26.14 -62.64
CA THR A 440 -21.58 -25.74 -63.04
C THR A 440 -22.62 -25.87 -61.91
N TRP A 441 -22.29 -26.53 -60.79
CA TRP A 441 -23.24 -26.81 -59.70
C TRP A 441 -23.54 -25.62 -58.78
N ARG A 442 -22.68 -24.59 -58.71
CA ARG A 442 -22.84 -23.49 -57.74
C ARG A 442 -23.98 -22.52 -58.03
N TYR A 443 -24.55 -22.55 -59.23
CA TYR A 443 -25.63 -21.63 -59.65
C TYR A 443 -27.05 -22.20 -59.49
N LYS A 444 -27.23 -23.45 -59.02
CA LYS A 444 -28.55 -24.10 -58.88
C LYS A 444 -28.79 -24.79 -57.52
N THR A 445 -28.03 -24.47 -56.47
CA THR A 445 -28.24 -25.11 -55.16
C THR A 445 -29.61 -24.72 -54.57
N PRO A 446 -30.49 -25.67 -54.23
CA PRO A 446 -31.78 -25.36 -53.62
C PRO A 446 -31.60 -24.56 -52.32
N HIS A 447 -32.47 -23.57 -52.09
CA HIS A 447 -32.41 -22.70 -50.90
C HIS A 447 -32.38 -23.48 -49.58
N ARG A 448 -33.06 -24.62 -49.50
CA ARG A 448 -33.06 -25.53 -48.34
C ARG A 448 -31.68 -26.16 -48.09
N VAL A 449 -30.97 -26.55 -49.14
CA VAL A 449 -29.62 -27.13 -49.06
C VAL A 449 -28.62 -26.04 -48.65
N ALA A 450 -28.70 -24.86 -49.26
CA ALA A 450 -27.86 -23.71 -48.91
C ALA A 450 -28.06 -23.26 -47.45
N PHE A 451 -29.30 -23.32 -46.95
CA PHE A 451 -29.62 -23.08 -45.54
C PHE A 451 -28.91 -24.09 -44.63
N VAL A 452 -28.99 -25.39 -44.93
CA VAL A 452 -28.36 -26.43 -44.11
C VAL A 452 -26.85 -26.26 -44.09
N GLU A 453 -26.20 -25.99 -45.23
CA GLU A 453 -24.77 -25.71 -45.29
C GLU A 453 -24.37 -24.49 -44.47
N LYS A 454 -25.15 -23.41 -44.53
CA LYS A 454 -24.86 -22.18 -43.78
C LYS A 454 -25.07 -22.41 -42.28
N LEU A 455 -26.13 -23.12 -41.90
CA LEU A 455 -26.46 -23.43 -40.51
C LEU A 455 -25.40 -24.35 -39.88
N THR A 456 -24.96 -25.39 -40.57
CA THR A 456 -23.91 -26.29 -40.06
C THR A 456 -22.57 -25.56 -39.92
N LYS A 457 -22.17 -24.75 -40.91
CA LYS A 457 -20.97 -23.88 -40.82
C LYS A 457 -21.05 -22.90 -39.65
N LEU A 458 -22.22 -22.32 -39.41
CA LEU A 458 -22.45 -21.41 -38.29
C LEU A 458 -22.18 -22.09 -36.95
N VAL A 459 -22.81 -23.25 -36.71
CA VAL A 459 -22.62 -24.02 -35.47
C VAL A 459 -21.16 -24.43 -35.32
N LEU A 460 -20.53 -24.95 -36.38
CA LEU A 460 -19.11 -25.33 -36.36
C LEU A 460 -18.16 -24.15 -36.12
N SER A 461 -18.56 -22.92 -36.42
CA SER A 461 -17.75 -21.73 -36.12
C SER A 461 -17.85 -21.28 -34.66
N GLN A 462 -19.03 -21.40 -34.04
CA GLN A 462 -19.30 -20.88 -32.70
C GLN A 462 -19.03 -21.90 -31.60
N LEU A 463 -19.33 -23.18 -31.85
CA LEU A 463 -19.26 -24.23 -30.84
C LEU A 463 -17.84 -24.54 -30.33
N PRO A 464 -16.78 -24.53 -31.16
CA PRO A 464 -15.41 -24.74 -30.66
C PRO A 464 -14.99 -23.68 -29.64
N ASN A 465 -15.35 -22.41 -29.87
CA ASN A 465 -15.04 -21.33 -28.93
C ASN A 465 -15.85 -21.47 -27.64
N PHE A 466 -17.13 -21.81 -27.75
CA PHE A 466 -18.01 -22.08 -26.59
C PHE A 466 -17.49 -23.25 -25.74
N TRP A 467 -17.08 -24.34 -26.38
CA TRP A 467 -16.52 -25.51 -25.72
C TRP A 467 -15.15 -25.23 -25.07
N LYS A 468 -14.26 -24.52 -25.77
CA LYS A 468 -12.97 -24.09 -25.20
C LYS A 468 -13.15 -23.15 -24.01
N LEU A 469 -14.16 -22.28 -24.03
CA LEU A 469 -14.50 -21.40 -22.91
C LEU A 469 -14.95 -22.23 -21.69
N TRP A 470 -15.81 -23.22 -21.90
CA TRP A 470 -16.22 -24.18 -20.87
C TRP A 470 -15.05 -24.98 -20.29
N ILE A 471 -14.18 -25.55 -21.12
CA ILE A 471 -12.99 -26.27 -20.63
C ILE A 471 -12.11 -25.33 -19.80
N SER A 472 -11.88 -24.11 -20.28
CA SER A 472 -11.08 -23.12 -19.55
C SER A 472 -11.73 -22.76 -18.20
N TYR A 473 -13.06 -22.75 -18.13
CA TYR A 473 -13.84 -22.49 -16.93
C TYR A 473 -13.74 -23.63 -15.90
N VAL A 474 -13.93 -24.88 -16.34
CA VAL A 474 -13.82 -26.08 -15.48
C VAL A 474 -12.39 -26.27 -14.97
N ASN A 475 -11.40 -26.04 -15.83
CA ASN A 475 -9.98 -26.20 -15.48
C ASN A 475 -9.45 -25.03 -14.62
N GLY A 476 -10.25 -24.01 -14.32
CA GLY A 476 -9.84 -22.85 -13.54
C GLY A 476 -8.92 -21.85 -14.27
N SER A 477 -8.45 -22.17 -15.47
CA SER A 477 -7.52 -21.37 -16.28
C SER A 477 -8.03 -19.97 -16.68
N LEU A 478 -9.31 -19.67 -16.47
CA LEU A 478 -9.89 -18.34 -16.69
C LEU A 478 -9.57 -17.33 -15.56
N PHE A 479 -9.06 -17.81 -14.42
CA PHE A 479 -8.91 -17.02 -13.21
C PHE A 479 -7.42 -16.87 -12.83
N SER A 480 -7.07 -15.77 -12.19
CA SER A 480 -5.74 -15.52 -11.63
C SER A 480 -5.59 -16.19 -10.26
N GLU A 481 -4.36 -16.51 -9.83
CA GLU A 481 -4.07 -17.05 -8.49
C GLU A 481 -4.63 -16.18 -7.34
N THR A 482 -4.79 -14.87 -7.57
CA THR A 482 -5.33 -13.91 -6.60
C THR A 482 -6.85 -14.07 -6.41
N ALA A 483 -7.59 -14.37 -7.49
CA ALA A 483 -9.04 -14.56 -7.46
C ALA A 483 -9.48 -15.97 -7.02
N GLU A 484 -8.56 -16.94 -7.01
CA GLU A 484 -8.85 -18.31 -6.56
C GLU A 484 -9.17 -18.37 -5.06
N LYS A 485 -8.55 -17.51 -4.23
CA LYS A 485 -8.70 -17.54 -2.77
C LYS A 485 -10.05 -17.02 -2.26
N SER A 486 -10.73 -16.16 -2.99
CA SER A 486 -12.04 -15.59 -2.62
C SER A 486 -13.21 -16.26 -3.37
N GLY A 487 -13.02 -16.67 -4.63
CA GLY A 487 -14.04 -17.30 -5.47
C GLY A 487 -14.18 -18.83 -5.31
N GLN A 488 -13.24 -19.52 -4.66
CA GLN A 488 -13.31 -20.98 -4.45
C GLN A 488 -14.55 -21.42 -3.67
N ILE A 489 -15.02 -20.62 -2.72
CA ILE A 489 -16.09 -20.99 -1.78
C ILE A 489 -17.46 -21.06 -2.47
N GLU A 490 -17.76 -20.18 -3.43
CA GLU A 490 -19.03 -20.21 -4.18
C GLU A 490 -18.99 -21.18 -5.37
N ARG A 491 -17.85 -21.30 -6.05
CA ARG A 491 -17.71 -22.19 -7.21
C ARG A 491 -17.81 -23.66 -6.81
N SER A 492 -17.15 -24.06 -5.72
CA SER A 492 -17.13 -25.44 -5.23
C SER A 492 -18.52 -26.00 -4.89
N LYS A 493 -19.42 -25.15 -4.38
CA LYS A 493 -20.77 -25.58 -3.96
C LYS A 493 -21.69 -25.98 -5.13
N ASN A 494 -21.47 -25.45 -6.34
CA ASN A 494 -22.40 -25.60 -7.46
C ASN A 494 -21.77 -26.22 -8.74
N VAL A 495 -20.56 -26.76 -8.69
CA VAL A 495 -19.86 -27.30 -9.88
C VAL A 495 -20.69 -28.36 -10.62
N ARG A 496 -21.25 -29.32 -9.88
CA ARG A 496 -22.08 -30.40 -10.46
C ARG A 496 -23.35 -29.85 -11.12
N GLN A 497 -23.98 -28.86 -10.50
CA GLN A 497 -25.17 -28.22 -11.07
C GLN A 497 -24.83 -27.47 -12.36
N ARG A 498 -23.74 -26.69 -12.37
CA ARG A 498 -23.28 -25.96 -13.57
C ARG A 498 -22.84 -26.89 -14.70
N GLN A 499 -22.25 -28.04 -14.38
CA GLN A 499 -21.94 -29.09 -15.36
C GLN A 499 -23.21 -29.66 -15.99
N ASN A 500 -24.25 -29.93 -15.19
CA ASN A 500 -25.54 -30.38 -15.70
C ASN A 500 -26.23 -29.30 -16.55
N ASP A 501 -26.17 -28.04 -16.14
CA ASP A 501 -26.77 -26.93 -16.88
C ASP A 501 -26.04 -26.65 -18.19
N PHE A 502 -24.70 -26.74 -18.21
CA PHE A 502 -23.93 -26.65 -19.44
C PHE A 502 -24.23 -27.81 -20.40
N LYS A 503 -24.38 -29.04 -19.87
CA LYS A 503 -24.83 -30.20 -20.65
C LYS A 503 -26.18 -29.91 -21.31
N LYS A 504 -27.13 -29.33 -20.58
CA LYS A 504 -28.43 -28.90 -21.13
C LYS A 504 -28.28 -27.83 -22.22
N MET A 505 -27.42 -26.83 -22.04
CA MET A 505 -27.16 -25.81 -23.07
C MET A 505 -26.64 -26.42 -24.38
N ILE A 506 -25.66 -27.32 -24.31
CA ILE A 506 -25.15 -28.01 -25.50
C ILE A 506 -26.26 -28.86 -26.13
N GLN A 507 -27.02 -29.60 -25.32
CA GLN A 507 -28.18 -30.35 -25.81
C GLN A 507 -29.16 -29.41 -26.52
N GLU A 508 -29.53 -28.26 -25.96
CA GLU A 508 -30.44 -27.30 -26.59
C GLU A 508 -29.92 -26.81 -27.95
N VAL A 509 -28.62 -26.50 -28.08
CA VAL A 509 -28.02 -26.13 -29.38
C VAL A 509 -28.12 -27.28 -30.39
N MET A 510 -27.80 -28.52 -29.99
CA MET A 510 -27.88 -29.69 -30.87
C MET A 510 -29.32 -30.00 -31.29
N HIS A 511 -30.26 -29.94 -30.34
CA HIS A 511 -31.68 -30.14 -30.62
C HIS A 511 -32.21 -29.04 -31.55
N SER A 512 -31.83 -27.79 -31.33
CA SER A 512 -32.21 -26.67 -32.21
C SER A 512 -31.67 -26.86 -33.63
N LEU A 513 -30.41 -27.28 -33.77
CA LEU A 513 -29.80 -27.60 -35.07
C LEU A 513 -30.61 -28.68 -35.80
N VAL A 514 -30.87 -29.81 -35.13
CA VAL A 514 -31.62 -30.92 -35.73
C VAL A 514 -33.06 -30.52 -36.06
N LYS A 515 -33.76 -29.81 -35.18
CA LYS A 515 -35.13 -29.35 -35.42
C LYS A 515 -35.22 -28.37 -36.59
N LEU A 516 -34.26 -27.44 -36.71
CA LEU A 516 -34.19 -26.51 -37.84
C LEU A 516 -33.93 -27.24 -39.16
N ILE A 517 -33.05 -28.25 -39.18
CA ILE A 517 -32.79 -29.07 -40.36
C ILE A 517 -34.03 -29.93 -40.71
N ARG A 518 -34.65 -30.58 -39.73
CA ARG A 518 -35.90 -31.34 -39.93
C ARG A 518 -37.01 -30.45 -40.47
N GLY A 519 -37.19 -29.25 -39.94
CA GLY A 519 -38.18 -28.31 -40.45
C GLY A 519 -37.97 -27.90 -41.91
N ALA A 520 -36.73 -27.85 -42.39
CA ALA A 520 -36.42 -27.53 -43.78
C ALA A 520 -36.55 -28.73 -44.73
N LEU A 521 -36.17 -29.95 -44.30
CA LEU A 521 -36.02 -31.12 -45.18
C LEU A 521 -37.08 -32.20 -44.97
N LEU A 522 -37.57 -32.36 -43.73
CA LEU A 522 -38.53 -33.37 -43.31
C LEU A 522 -39.68 -32.73 -42.50
N PRO A 523 -40.51 -31.84 -43.08
CA PRO A 523 -41.54 -31.12 -42.33
C PRO A 523 -42.55 -32.04 -41.62
N PHE A 524 -42.80 -33.22 -42.19
CA PHE A 524 -43.74 -34.23 -41.68
C PHE A 524 -43.22 -34.99 -40.44
N SER A 525 -41.93 -34.92 -40.11
CA SER A 525 -41.37 -35.57 -38.91
C SER A 525 -41.36 -34.65 -37.67
N LEU A 526 -41.88 -33.42 -37.78
CA LEU A 526 -42.02 -32.51 -36.66
C LEU A 526 -43.28 -32.82 -35.85
N ARG A 527 -43.20 -32.73 -34.51
CA ARG A 527 -44.37 -32.82 -33.60
C ARG A 527 -45.31 -31.62 -33.80
N GLU A 528 -46.61 -31.82 -33.58
CA GLU A 528 -47.70 -30.86 -33.85
C GLU A 528 -47.61 -29.48 -33.14
N GLY A 529 -46.64 -29.25 -32.25
CA GLY A 529 -46.35 -27.95 -31.64
C GLY A 529 -45.13 -27.19 -32.21
N ASP A 530 -44.21 -27.87 -32.90
CA ASP A 530 -42.92 -27.31 -33.33
C ASP A 530 -43.03 -26.52 -34.66
N GLY A 531 -44.18 -26.59 -35.34
CA GLY A 531 -44.40 -26.01 -36.67
C GLY A 531 -44.29 -24.49 -36.73
N ARG A 532 -44.62 -23.76 -35.65
CA ARG A 532 -44.50 -22.29 -35.60
C ARG A 532 -43.05 -21.81 -35.47
N GLN A 533 -42.22 -22.52 -34.72
CA GLN A 533 -40.85 -22.11 -34.42
C GLN A 533 -39.84 -22.60 -35.46
N TYR A 534 -40.03 -23.82 -35.98
CA TYR A 534 -39.08 -24.49 -36.89
C TYR A 534 -39.62 -24.66 -38.33
N GLY A 535 -40.92 -24.44 -38.57
CA GLY A 535 -41.55 -24.49 -39.89
C GLY A 535 -41.52 -23.17 -40.67
N GLY A 536 -42.40 -23.00 -41.66
CA GLY A 536 -42.45 -21.82 -42.55
C GLY A 536 -41.83 -22.03 -43.94
N TRP A 537 -41.46 -23.27 -44.27
CA TRP A 537 -40.97 -23.71 -45.58
C TRP A 537 -42.14 -24.21 -46.45
N GLU A 538 -43.17 -23.38 -46.64
CA GLU A 538 -44.39 -23.80 -47.36
C GLU A 538 -44.11 -24.07 -48.86
N VAL A 539 -44.57 -25.24 -49.30
CA VAL A 539 -44.69 -25.76 -50.68
C VAL A 539 -43.49 -25.48 -51.59
N GLN A 540 -42.43 -26.28 -51.44
CA GLN A 540 -41.49 -26.50 -52.54
C GLN A 540 -41.49 -27.98 -52.91
N ALA A 541 -41.22 -28.24 -54.19
CA ALA A 541 -41.02 -29.58 -54.73
C ALA A 541 -40.05 -30.39 -53.86
N GLU A 542 -40.31 -31.69 -53.78
CA GLU A 542 -39.46 -32.63 -53.06
C GLU A 542 -38.02 -32.54 -53.58
N LEU A 543 -37.04 -32.51 -52.65
CA LEU A 543 -35.63 -32.46 -53.03
C LEU A 543 -35.24 -33.78 -53.70
N SER A 544 -34.50 -33.71 -54.80
CA SER A 544 -34.00 -34.92 -55.45
C SER A 544 -33.07 -35.71 -54.54
N GLY A 545 -32.98 -37.03 -54.77
CA GLY A 545 -32.10 -37.92 -54.02
C GLY A 545 -30.63 -37.48 -54.02
N GLN A 546 -30.14 -36.87 -55.10
CA GLN A 546 -28.78 -36.34 -55.19
C GLN A 546 -28.52 -35.19 -54.19
N TRP A 547 -29.48 -34.27 -54.02
CA TRP A 547 -29.37 -33.19 -53.05
C TRP A 547 -29.49 -33.69 -51.60
N LEU A 548 -30.32 -34.70 -51.36
CA LEU A 548 -30.41 -35.36 -50.05
C LEU A 548 -29.09 -36.08 -49.70
N ALA A 549 -28.47 -36.78 -50.65
CA ALA A 549 -27.17 -37.41 -50.46
C ALA A 549 -26.07 -36.38 -50.12
N HIS A 550 -26.06 -35.23 -50.78
CA HIS A 550 -25.15 -34.12 -50.46
C HIS A 550 -25.36 -33.56 -49.05
N VAL A 551 -26.62 -33.38 -48.64
CA VAL A 551 -26.94 -32.94 -47.28
C VAL A 551 -26.53 -33.97 -46.23
N ILE A 552 -26.76 -35.26 -46.48
CA ILE A 552 -26.29 -36.35 -45.61
C ILE A 552 -24.78 -36.27 -45.43
N GLN A 553 -24.02 -36.07 -46.52
CA GLN A 553 -22.57 -35.91 -46.45
C GLN A 553 -22.16 -34.67 -45.64
N THR A 554 -22.86 -33.54 -45.81
CA THR A 554 -22.62 -32.31 -45.05
C THR A 554 -22.85 -32.50 -43.55
N ILE A 555 -23.93 -33.19 -43.17
CA ILE A 555 -24.26 -33.49 -41.77
C ILE A 555 -23.28 -34.51 -41.18
N ARG A 556 -22.85 -35.52 -41.95
CA ARG A 556 -21.78 -36.45 -41.54
C ARG A 556 -20.47 -35.73 -41.22
N LEU A 557 -20.03 -34.82 -42.09
CA LEU A 557 -18.82 -34.00 -41.83
C LEU A 557 -18.99 -33.10 -40.60
N THR A 558 -20.21 -32.60 -40.37
CA THR A 558 -20.54 -31.83 -39.17
C THR A 558 -20.43 -32.71 -37.92
N TYR A 559 -21.01 -33.91 -37.93
CA TYR A 559 -20.92 -34.88 -36.84
C TYR A 559 -19.47 -35.28 -36.53
N GLU A 560 -18.67 -35.57 -37.56
CA GLU A 560 -17.23 -35.88 -37.42
C GLU A 560 -16.48 -34.71 -36.76
N SER A 561 -16.74 -33.48 -37.19
CA SER A 561 -16.14 -32.27 -36.61
C SER A 561 -16.57 -32.04 -35.15
N LEU A 562 -17.81 -32.33 -34.81
CA LEU A 562 -18.34 -32.23 -33.44
C LEU A 562 -17.77 -33.31 -32.51
N THR A 563 -17.58 -34.53 -33.03
CA THR A 563 -16.95 -35.63 -32.30
C THR A 563 -15.47 -35.33 -32.02
N ALA A 564 -14.78 -34.69 -32.98
CA ALA A 564 -13.39 -34.24 -32.82
C ALA A 564 -13.21 -33.16 -31.74
N LEU A 565 -14.29 -32.49 -31.31
CA LEU A 565 -14.29 -31.59 -30.16
C LEU A 565 -14.42 -32.31 -28.81
N GLU A 566 -14.47 -33.66 -28.80
CA GLU A 566 -14.66 -34.49 -27.60
C GLU A 566 -15.99 -34.24 -26.86
N ILE A 567 -17.03 -33.85 -27.60
CA ILE A 567 -18.38 -33.70 -27.06
C ILE A 567 -18.95 -35.11 -26.77
N PRO A 568 -19.51 -35.37 -25.57
CA PRO A 568 -20.13 -36.65 -25.23
C PRO A 568 -21.14 -37.16 -26.27
N ASN A 569 -21.00 -38.43 -26.66
CA ASN A 569 -21.79 -39.08 -27.72
C ASN A 569 -23.31 -39.06 -27.44
N ASP A 570 -23.72 -39.09 -26.16
CA ASP A 570 -25.13 -39.02 -25.78
C ASP A 570 -25.81 -37.71 -26.21
N MET A 571 -25.05 -36.62 -26.34
CA MET A 571 -25.56 -35.34 -26.85
C MET A 571 -25.58 -35.27 -28.39
N LEU A 572 -24.79 -36.12 -29.06
CA LEU A 572 -24.68 -36.15 -30.52
C LEU A 572 -25.59 -37.21 -31.16
N GLN A 573 -26.17 -38.13 -30.38
CA GLN A 573 -27.07 -39.19 -30.84
C GLN A 573 -28.21 -38.65 -31.73
N ILE A 574 -28.78 -37.51 -31.36
CA ILE A 574 -29.88 -36.89 -32.12
C ILE A 574 -29.49 -36.51 -33.57
N ILE A 575 -28.20 -36.25 -33.83
CA ILE A 575 -27.68 -35.99 -35.18
C ILE A 575 -27.57 -37.31 -35.96
N GLN A 576 -27.18 -38.40 -35.30
CA GLN A 576 -27.15 -39.73 -35.93
C GLN A 576 -28.56 -40.20 -36.31
N ASP A 577 -29.54 -39.97 -35.44
CA ASP A 577 -30.95 -40.27 -35.73
C ASP A 577 -31.45 -39.45 -36.94
N LEU A 578 -31.08 -38.17 -37.01
CA LEU A 578 -31.36 -37.33 -38.19
C LEU A 578 -30.69 -37.88 -39.47
N ILE A 579 -29.43 -38.33 -39.38
CA ILE A 579 -28.74 -38.94 -40.52
C ILE A 579 -29.49 -40.19 -40.99
N LEU A 580 -29.95 -41.04 -40.07
CA LEU A 580 -30.74 -42.23 -40.39
C LEU A 580 -32.04 -41.86 -41.12
N ASP A 581 -32.82 -40.90 -40.57
CA ASP A 581 -34.07 -40.42 -41.17
C ASP A 581 -33.84 -39.89 -42.60
N LEU A 582 -32.78 -39.09 -42.79
CA LEU A 582 -32.44 -38.54 -44.09
C LEU A 582 -31.98 -39.61 -45.08
N ARG A 583 -31.25 -40.63 -44.63
CA ARG A 583 -30.82 -41.77 -45.46
C ARG A 583 -32.03 -42.57 -45.94
N ILE A 584 -32.99 -42.86 -45.07
CA ILE A 584 -34.25 -43.55 -45.44
C ILE A 584 -35.01 -42.72 -46.46
N ARG A 585 -35.23 -41.43 -46.18
CA ARG A 585 -35.93 -40.54 -47.12
C ARG A 585 -35.21 -40.47 -48.47
N CYS A 586 -33.89 -40.36 -48.48
CA CYS A 586 -33.10 -40.35 -49.71
C CYS A 586 -33.29 -41.63 -50.52
N ILE A 587 -33.28 -42.80 -49.87
CA ILE A 587 -33.54 -44.09 -50.54
C ILE A 587 -34.95 -44.12 -51.12
N MET A 588 -35.97 -43.73 -50.34
CA MET A 588 -37.36 -43.71 -50.80
C MET A 588 -37.56 -42.80 -52.01
N VAL A 589 -37.03 -41.57 -51.96
CA VAL A 589 -37.18 -40.58 -53.04
C VAL A 589 -36.46 -41.03 -54.30
N THR A 590 -35.23 -41.54 -54.18
CA THR A 590 -34.49 -42.02 -55.35
C THR A 590 -35.20 -43.21 -55.99
N LEU A 591 -35.63 -44.20 -55.20
CA LEU A 591 -36.32 -45.38 -55.73
C LEU A 591 -37.69 -45.05 -56.32
N GLN A 592 -38.45 -44.14 -55.69
CA GLN A 592 -39.72 -43.67 -56.23
C GLN A 592 -39.51 -42.94 -57.56
N HIS A 593 -38.51 -42.07 -57.65
CA HIS A 593 -38.17 -41.38 -58.88
C HIS A 593 -37.76 -42.38 -59.98
N THR A 594 -36.90 -43.35 -59.66
CA THR A 594 -36.51 -44.41 -60.61
C THR A 594 -37.72 -45.25 -61.04
N ALA A 595 -38.65 -45.57 -60.15
CA ALA A 595 -39.88 -46.29 -60.51
C ALA A 595 -40.80 -45.48 -61.44
N GLU A 596 -40.90 -44.16 -61.22
CA GLU A 596 -41.63 -43.25 -62.10
C GLU A 596 -40.95 -43.09 -63.46
N GLU A 597 -39.61 -43.00 -63.50
CA GLU A 597 -38.83 -43.00 -64.73
C GLU A 597 -39.04 -44.29 -65.53
N ILE A 598 -38.98 -45.44 -64.86
CA ILE A 598 -39.20 -46.76 -65.47
C ILE A 598 -40.59 -46.87 -66.07
N LYS A 599 -41.64 -46.40 -65.37
CA LYS A 599 -43.01 -46.38 -65.90
C LYS A 599 -43.13 -45.54 -67.19
N ARG A 600 -42.29 -44.51 -67.33
CA ARG A 600 -42.25 -43.64 -68.52
C ARG A 600 -41.24 -44.10 -69.58
N LEU A 601 -40.49 -45.18 -69.36
CA LEU A 601 -39.52 -45.68 -70.35
C LEU A 601 -40.22 -46.10 -71.66
N ALA A 602 -41.42 -46.66 -71.58
CA ALA A 602 -42.21 -47.04 -72.76
C ALA A 602 -42.55 -45.83 -73.66
N GLU A 603 -42.62 -44.62 -73.11
CA GLU A 603 -42.86 -43.39 -73.87
C GLU A 603 -41.59 -42.89 -74.59
N LYS A 604 -40.42 -43.39 -74.21
CA LYS A 604 -39.10 -43.00 -74.75
C LYS A 604 -38.52 -44.04 -75.70
N GLU A 605 -39.29 -45.07 -76.04
CA GLU A 605 -38.85 -46.14 -76.93
C GLU A 605 -38.78 -45.65 -78.39
N ASP A 606 -37.65 -45.93 -79.03
CA ASP A 606 -37.35 -45.55 -80.42
C ASP A 606 -37.79 -46.63 -81.44
N TRP A 607 -38.21 -47.81 -80.96
CA TRP A 607 -38.62 -48.98 -81.76
C TRP A 607 -37.58 -49.44 -82.79
N ILE A 608 -36.31 -49.09 -82.58
CA ILE A 608 -35.20 -49.52 -83.42
C ILE A 608 -34.71 -50.87 -82.90
N VAL A 609 -34.71 -51.87 -83.78
CA VAL A 609 -34.35 -53.25 -83.46
C VAL A 609 -32.92 -53.53 -83.87
N ASP A 610 -32.15 -54.17 -82.98
CA ASP A 610 -30.77 -54.59 -83.26
C ASP A 610 -30.70 -55.88 -84.10
N ASN A 611 -29.48 -56.34 -84.40
CA ASN A 611 -29.24 -57.55 -85.19
C ASN A 611 -29.73 -58.84 -84.51
N GLU A 612 -30.11 -58.79 -83.23
CA GLU A 612 -30.60 -59.92 -82.43
C GLU A 612 -32.12 -59.86 -82.18
N GLY A 613 -32.82 -58.85 -82.71
CA GLY A 613 -34.26 -58.71 -82.58
C GLY A 613 -34.72 -57.97 -81.32
N LEU A 614 -33.82 -57.29 -80.60
CA LEU A 614 -34.11 -56.56 -79.36
C LEU A 614 -34.15 -55.05 -79.59
N THR A 615 -35.03 -54.34 -78.87
CA THR A 615 -35.02 -52.87 -78.84
C THR A 615 -34.03 -52.35 -77.81
N SER A 616 -33.75 -51.05 -77.80
CA SER A 616 -32.87 -50.40 -76.82
C SER A 616 -33.46 -50.37 -75.39
N LEU A 617 -34.74 -50.71 -75.23
CA LEU A 617 -35.50 -50.57 -73.98
C LEU A 617 -34.93 -51.36 -72.79
N PRO A 618 -34.53 -52.65 -72.91
CA PRO A 618 -33.92 -53.40 -71.80
C PRO A 618 -32.61 -52.77 -71.32
N CYS A 619 -31.79 -52.26 -72.23
CA CYS A 619 -30.55 -51.55 -71.91
C CYS A 619 -30.84 -50.23 -71.17
N GLN A 620 -31.87 -49.48 -71.58
CA GLN A 620 -32.28 -48.25 -70.88
C GLN A 620 -32.83 -48.53 -69.47
N PHE A 621 -33.56 -49.64 -69.29
CA PHE A 621 -34.01 -50.11 -67.97
C PHE A 621 -32.83 -50.46 -67.07
N GLU A 622 -31.88 -51.26 -67.56
CA GLU A 622 -30.67 -51.63 -66.81
C GLU A 622 -29.88 -50.38 -66.41
N GLN A 623 -29.66 -49.45 -67.34
CA GLN A 623 -28.96 -48.19 -67.05
C GLN A 623 -29.66 -47.36 -65.98
N SER A 624 -31.00 -47.25 -66.00
CA SER A 624 -31.78 -46.52 -64.99
C SER A 624 -31.61 -47.13 -63.60
N ILE A 625 -31.68 -48.46 -63.49
CA ILE A 625 -31.47 -49.19 -62.23
C ILE A 625 -30.02 -49.04 -61.74
N VAL A 626 -29.03 -49.24 -62.62
CA VAL A 626 -27.60 -49.13 -62.27
C VAL A 626 -27.27 -47.72 -61.80
N HIS A 627 -27.76 -46.68 -62.48
CA HIS A 627 -27.55 -45.29 -62.09
C HIS A 627 -28.18 -44.99 -60.72
N SER A 628 -29.41 -45.47 -60.48
CA SER A 628 -30.10 -45.34 -59.19
C SER A 628 -29.31 -45.98 -58.04
N LEU A 629 -28.87 -47.24 -58.22
CA LEU A 629 -28.06 -47.96 -57.23
C LEU A 629 -26.69 -47.32 -56.98
N GLN A 630 -26.03 -46.83 -58.03
CA GLN A 630 -24.76 -46.09 -57.90
C GLN A 630 -24.94 -44.81 -57.09
N SER A 631 -26.03 -44.07 -57.31
CA SER A 631 -26.34 -42.84 -56.56
C SER A 631 -26.61 -43.09 -55.07
N LEU A 632 -27.14 -44.28 -54.73
CA LEU A 632 -27.45 -44.68 -53.35
C LEU A 632 -26.27 -45.32 -52.62
N LYS A 633 -25.21 -45.74 -53.31
CA LYS A 633 -24.06 -46.43 -52.70
C LYS A 633 -23.51 -45.69 -51.48
N GLY A 634 -23.18 -44.40 -51.64
CA GLY A 634 -22.65 -43.58 -50.54
C GLY A 634 -23.67 -43.27 -49.42
N VAL A 635 -24.97 -43.42 -49.70
CA VAL A 635 -26.06 -43.25 -48.72
C VAL A 635 -26.25 -44.54 -47.90
N VAL A 636 -26.10 -45.71 -48.51
CA VAL A 636 -26.28 -47.03 -47.86
C VAL A 636 -25.05 -47.42 -47.03
N ASP A 637 -23.86 -46.97 -47.41
CA ASP A 637 -22.63 -47.18 -46.63
C ASP A 637 -22.78 -46.59 -45.22
N CYS A 638 -22.62 -47.43 -44.20
CA CYS A 638 -22.74 -47.05 -42.79
C CYS A 638 -21.38 -46.58 -42.26
N LYS A 639 -21.34 -45.37 -41.71
CA LYS A 639 -20.17 -44.84 -41.01
C LYS A 639 -20.16 -45.28 -39.52
N PRO A 640 -19.02 -45.18 -38.81
CA PRO A 640 -18.93 -45.57 -37.40
C PRO A 640 -19.98 -44.82 -36.54
N GLY A 641 -20.77 -45.58 -35.78
CA GLY A 641 -21.86 -45.04 -34.94
C GLY A 641 -23.21 -44.87 -35.64
N GLU A 642 -23.31 -45.05 -36.97
CA GLU A 642 -24.60 -45.00 -37.66
C GLU A 642 -25.37 -46.33 -37.53
N ALA A 643 -26.67 -46.25 -37.25
CA ALA A 643 -27.55 -47.41 -37.36
C ALA A 643 -27.66 -47.87 -38.82
N SER A 644 -27.69 -49.19 -39.03
CA SER A 644 -27.92 -49.74 -40.36
C SER A 644 -29.39 -49.55 -40.74
N VAL A 645 -29.63 -49.07 -41.96
CA VAL A 645 -30.97 -48.98 -42.56
C VAL A 645 -31.66 -50.37 -42.61
N ARG A 646 -30.88 -51.46 -42.57
CA ARG A 646 -31.39 -52.85 -42.55
C ARG A 646 -32.17 -53.19 -41.28
N PHE A 647 -31.87 -52.59 -40.13
CA PHE A 647 -32.54 -52.91 -38.86
C PHE A 647 -33.97 -52.36 -38.76
N LEU A 648 -34.35 -51.41 -39.62
CA LEU A 648 -35.73 -50.88 -39.64
C LEU A 648 -36.69 -51.77 -40.42
N TYR A 649 -36.19 -52.57 -41.36
CA TYR A 649 -36.99 -53.56 -42.08
C TYR A 649 -37.52 -54.66 -41.14
N THR A 650 -36.78 -54.98 -40.08
CA THR A 650 -37.20 -55.95 -39.04
C THR A 650 -38.15 -55.38 -37.99
N ALA A 651 -38.23 -54.05 -37.84
CA ALA A 651 -39.11 -53.39 -36.88
C ALA A 651 -40.47 -52.96 -37.48
N TRP A 652 -40.59 -52.92 -38.81
CA TRP A 652 -41.86 -52.67 -39.52
C TRP A 652 -42.64 -53.96 -39.86
N ASN A 653 -41.98 -55.12 -39.79
CA ASN A 653 -42.56 -56.44 -40.06
C ASN A 653 -42.86 -57.26 -38.78
N ASN A 654 -42.77 -56.62 -37.60
CA ASN A 654 -43.37 -57.04 -36.34
C ASN A 654 -44.29 -55.92 -35.86
#